data_AF-A6JEW1-F1
#
_entry.id   AF-A6JEW1-F1
#
_cell.length_a   1.000
_cell.length_b   1.000
_cell.length_c   1.000
_cell.angle_alpha   90.00
_cell.angle_beta   90.00
_cell.angle_gamma   90.00
#
_symmetry.space_group_name_H-M   'P 1'
#
loop_
_entity.id
_entity.type
_entity.pdbx_description
1 polymer ?
#
loop_
_entity_poly.entity_id
_entity_poly.type
_entity_poly.pdbx_seq_one_letter_code
_entity_poly.pdbx_strand_id
1 'polypeptide(L)'
;MFAKLKKKIAEETAVAQRPGCTPRIPRSVSKESVASMGADSGDDFASDGSSSREDLSSQLLRRNEQIRKLEARLSDYAEQVRNLQKIKEKLEIALEKHQDSSMRKFQEQNETFQANRAKMAEGLALALARKDQEWSEKMEQLEKEKRFLTSQLQEVKNQSLSLFQKRDEIDELEGFQQQEISKVKHMLLKKEECLGKMEHELDARTRDLNRTQEELVTSNQLSSDLSQRLQELQRHCATLEEQRDHLTASKAGAEHKIVVLEQKEQELQAIIQQFSIDLQKVNAETQEKEKVITHLQDKVTFLEKRLEQDLSGEDHVQELLKEKTVAEQKLQDTRQQLLAAKNSHTKAVDLLETRVKDLEQSLQAAEEQLSQSRDVVAGQEAQIQKLITTNQENNLSQQQVLALEQHCRERIHALEAQIEALEQTRAADQIASEQGMRQLQQENVALKESRDECIQSLQHHQLELKKLKDEWNQREIVSVAMAQALEEVRKQREEFQQQATELTAIIEEKNQSLCEKDEALLQKEEELQQLEKGHNSALLQMHQLQRELETLKTFRAQEAMPATTGEDCLPLQGQEPLVISKAMQNCEYELPAAEGTPNGEVGAMDLKQLQKEKQDLEQQLTEKNKIMKQMQQRMLELKKTLQKELKIKPDNELFEVREKTGPEIPNMAPSVTNNTDLTEAREINFEYLKHVVLKFMSCRESEAFHLIKAVSVLLNFSQEEENMLKETLEYKMSWFGSKPAPKGSIRPSISNPRIPWS
;
A
#
# COMPACT_ATOMS: atom_id res chain seq x y z
N MET A 1 -38.17 3.07 34.04
CA MET A 1 -38.52 3.43 35.44
C MET A 1 -38.66 4.93 35.73
N PHE A 2 -38.07 5.84 34.93
CA PHE A 2 -38.05 7.29 35.21
C PHE A 2 -39.39 8.00 35.53
N ALA A 3 -40.52 7.55 34.99
CA ALA A 3 -41.83 8.17 35.25
C ALA A 3 -42.24 8.18 36.73
N LYS A 4 -41.84 7.17 37.52
CA LYS A 4 -42.16 7.10 38.97
C LYS A 4 -41.31 8.08 39.81
N LEU A 5 -40.12 8.47 39.34
CA LEU A 5 -39.26 9.43 40.05
C LEU A 5 -39.79 10.87 39.94
N LYS A 6 -40.22 11.28 38.73
CA LYS A 6 -40.76 12.64 38.51
C LYS A 6 -42.00 12.95 39.35
N LYS A 7 -42.86 11.95 39.63
CA LYS A 7 -44.01 12.17 40.53
C LYS A 7 -43.58 12.42 41.98
N LYS A 8 -42.63 11.63 42.49
CA LYS A 8 -42.20 11.72 43.90
C LYS A 8 -41.53 13.07 44.22
N ILE A 9 -40.71 13.59 43.31
CA ILE A 9 -40.06 14.90 43.46
C ILE A 9 -41.10 16.03 43.53
N ALA A 10 -42.18 15.95 42.74
CA ALA A 10 -43.26 16.95 42.75
C ALA A 10 -44.10 16.92 44.04
N GLU A 11 -44.24 15.75 44.69
CA GLU A 11 -44.99 15.60 45.94
C GLU A 11 -44.16 16.06 47.17
N GLU A 12 -42.83 15.94 47.15
CA GLU A 12 -41.95 16.39 48.25
C GLU A 12 -41.65 17.91 48.24
N THR A 13 -41.75 18.60 47.10
CA THR A 13 -41.49 20.06 47.00
C THR A 13 -42.62 20.97 47.49
N ALA A 14 -43.77 20.42 47.90
CA ALA A 14 -45.01 21.19 48.12
C ALA A 14 -45.21 21.77 49.55
N VAL A 15 -44.30 21.50 50.51
CA VAL A 15 -44.55 21.80 51.94
C VAL A 15 -43.38 22.54 52.62
N ALA A 16 -43.07 23.77 52.20
CA ALA A 16 -42.28 24.72 53.02
C ALA A 16 -42.34 26.18 52.54
N GLN A 17 -43.41 26.93 52.84
CA GLN A 17 -43.34 28.38 53.14
C GLN A 17 -44.70 28.97 53.59
N ARG A 18 -44.79 29.39 54.86
CA ARG A 18 -45.70 30.44 55.35
C ARG A 18 -44.91 31.32 56.33
N PRO A 19 -44.70 32.62 56.06
CA PRO A 19 -44.10 33.52 57.02
C PRO A 19 -45.12 33.97 58.07
N GLY A 20 -44.65 34.20 59.30
CA GLY A 20 -45.38 34.95 60.33
C GLY A 20 -46.32 34.15 61.24
N CYS A 21 -45.78 33.67 62.37
CA CYS A 21 -46.40 33.92 63.68
C CYS A 21 -45.37 33.79 64.82
N THR A 22 -45.51 34.61 65.86
CA THR A 22 -44.57 34.75 66.98
C THR A 22 -44.41 33.49 67.84
N PRO A 23 -43.18 33.10 68.26
CA PRO A 23 -42.99 32.04 69.24
C PRO A 23 -43.38 32.50 70.65
N ARG A 24 -44.44 31.91 71.22
CA ARG A 24 -44.77 32.03 72.66
C ARG A 24 -44.08 30.92 73.45
N ILE A 25 -43.09 31.28 74.26
CA ILE A 25 -42.59 30.48 75.40
C ILE A 25 -42.23 31.45 76.56
N PRO A 26 -42.05 31.00 77.81
CA PRO A 26 -42.95 31.46 78.87
C PRO A 26 -42.27 32.37 79.92
N ARG A 27 -43.08 33.17 80.63
CA ARG A 27 -42.65 33.87 81.86
C ARG A 27 -43.22 33.17 83.09
N SER A 28 -42.32 32.67 83.94
CA SER A 28 -42.63 32.02 85.21
C SER A 28 -41.88 32.68 86.38
N VAL A 29 -42.54 33.67 86.99
CA VAL A 29 -42.29 34.19 88.35
C VAL A 29 -43.65 34.70 88.85
N SER A 30 -44.24 34.27 89.97
CA SER A 30 -43.78 33.90 91.31
C SER A 30 -43.57 35.10 92.24
N LYS A 31 -44.58 35.33 93.10
CA LYS A 31 -44.55 36.12 94.35
C LYS A 31 -44.37 37.65 94.18
N GLU A 32 -44.76 38.50 95.13
CA GLU A 32 -45.41 38.30 96.44
C GLU A 32 -46.41 39.46 96.74
N SER A 33 -47.26 39.31 97.75
CA SER A 33 -48.16 40.37 98.26
C SER A 33 -47.38 41.47 99.03
N VAL A 34 -47.88 42.72 99.12
CA VAL A 34 -48.66 43.26 100.28
C VAL A 34 -49.33 44.61 99.92
N ALA A 35 -50.58 44.82 100.35
CA ALA A 35 -51.16 46.12 100.74
C ALA A 35 -52.29 45.82 101.75
N SER A 36 -52.09 45.98 103.07
CA SER A 36 -52.10 47.27 103.80
C SER A 36 -53.46 47.96 103.63
N MET A 37 -54.47 47.59 104.43
CA MET A 37 -54.71 48.12 105.79
C MET A 37 -54.71 49.65 105.85
N GLY A 38 -55.79 50.27 105.37
CA GLY A 38 -56.16 51.61 105.82
C GLY A 38 -56.75 51.54 107.22
N ALA A 39 -56.13 52.22 108.18
CA ALA A 39 -56.69 52.44 109.51
C ALA A 39 -57.34 53.82 109.54
N ASP A 40 -58.64 53.87 109.82
CA ASP A 40 -59.38 55.11 110.03
C ASP A 40 -59.11 55.68 111.42
N SER A 41 -59.12 57.00 111.57
CA SER A 41 -58.57 57.72 112.72
C SER A 41 -59.60 58.69 113.32
N GLY A 42 -60.55 58.13 114.08
CA GLY A 42 -61.46 58.92 114.92
C GLY A 42 -60.72 59.58 116.09
N ASP A 43 -60.56 60.90 116.02
CA ASP A 43 -60.05 61.75 117.11
C ASP A 43 -61.21 62.17 118.03
N ASP A 44 -61.02 62.09 119.34
CA ASP A 44 -62.00 62.57 120.33
C ASP A 44 -61.32 62.84 121.68
N PHE A 45 -60.76 64.04 121.85
CA PHE A 45 -60.05 64.45 123.07
C PHE A 45 -60.59 65.73 123.71
N ALA A 46 -61.39 65.54 124.75
CA ALA A 46 -61.64 66.45 125.87
C ALA A 46 -61.65 67.98 125.57
N SER A 47 -62.80 68.48 125.10
CA SER A 47 -63.13 69.90 125.23
C SER A 47 -63.63 70.21 126.65
N ASP A 48 -62.76 70.77 127.49
CA ASP A 48 -63.24 71.58 128.63
C ASP A 48 -62.34 72.80 128.85
N GLY A 49 -62.82 73.96 128.40
CA GLY A 49 -62.02 75.17 128.23
C GLY A 49 -62.26 76.20 129.32
N SER A 50 -61.36 76.28 130.30
CA SER A 50 -61.27 77.41 131.25
C SER A 50 -59.83 77.93 131.38
N SER A 51 -59.18 78.22 130.24
CA SER A 51 -57.95 79.03 130.20
C SER A 51 -58.12 80.31 129.39
N SER A 52 -57.26 81.29 129.69
CA SER A 52 -57.32 82.66 129.20
C SER A 52 -56.67 82.86 127.83
N ARG A 53 -56.94 84.02 127.22
CA ARG A 53 -56.66 84.35 125.81
C ARG A 53 -55.20 84.16 125.39
N GLU A 54 -54.24 84.46 126.26
CA GLU A 54 -52.79 84.30 126.03
C GLU A 54 -52.37 82.83 125.85
N ASP A 55 -53.02 81.90 126.54
CA ASP A 55 -52.62 80.50 126.62
C ASP A 55 -52.94 79.76 125.30
N LEU A 56 -54.12 80.03 124.74
CA LEU A 56 -54.52 79.61 123.39
C LEU A 56 -53.53 80.08 122.33
N SER A 57 -53.03 81.32 122.43
CA SER A 57 -52.04 81.86 121.50
C SER A 57 -50.71 81.09 121.55
N SER A 58 -50.26 80.72 122.76
CA SER A 58 -49.04 79.94 122.98
C SER A 58 -49.16 78.51 122.46
N GLN A 59 -50.33 77.87 122.61
CA GLN A 59 -50.60 76.56 122.00
C GLN A 59 -50.66 76.64 120.46
N LEU A 60 -51.29 77.69 119.90
CA LEU A 60 -51.32 77.95 118.46
C LEU A 60 -49.92 78.13 117.89
N LEU A 61 -49.05 78.88 118.57
CA LEU A 61 -47.66 79.08 118.14
C LEU A 61 -46.87 77.76 118.12
N ARG A 62 -47.03 76.92 119.16
CA ARG A 62 -46.41 75.58 119.21
C ARG A 62 -46.96 74.64 118.13
N ARG A 63 -48.27 74.64 117.87
CA ARG A 63 -48.86 73.85 116.78
C ARG A 63 -48.41 74.36 115.41
N ASN A 64 -48.32 75.66 115.18
CA ASN A 64 -47.79 76.23 113.93
C ASN A 64 -46.29 75.91 113.72
N GLU A 65 -45.51 75.82 114.80
CA GLU A 65 -44.11 75.37 114.76
C GLU A 65 -44.00 73.86 114.49
N GLN A 66 -44.89 73.04 115.05
CA GLN A 66 -44.98 71.60 114.78
C GLN A 66 -45.46 71.33 113.35
N ILE A 67 -46.43 72.10 112.85
CA ILE A 67 -46.90 72.08 111.46
C ILE A 67 -45.75 72.40 110.52
N ARG A 68 -45.01 73.51 110.71
CA ARG A 68 -43.84 73.84 109.87
C ARG A 68 -42.75 72.75 109.88
N LYS A 69 -42.59 72.02 110.98
CA LYS A 69 -41.67 70.85 111.06
C LYS A 69 -42.21 69.60 110.36
N LEU A 70 -43.52 69.41 110.29
CA LEU A 70 -44.17 68.35 109.51
C LEU A 70 -44.20 68.70 108.01
N GLU A 71 -44.44 69.97 107.65
CA GLU A 71 -44.36 70.51 106.29
C GLU A 71 -42.94 70.38 105.73
N ALA A 72 -41.91 70.73 106.51
CA ALA A 72 -40.50 70.52 106.14
C ALA A 72 -40.22 69.03 105.85
N ARG A 73 -40.59 68.13 106.77
CA ARG A 73 -40.45 66.67 106.58
C ARG A 73 -41.24 66.14 105.38
N LEU A 74 -42.44 66.66 105.13
CA LEU A 74 -43.23 66.33 103.93
C LEU A 74 -42.53 66.80 102.66
N SER A 75 -41.87 67.97 102.69
CA SER A 75 -41.04 68.47 101.59
C SER A 75 -39.81 67.57 101.37
N ASP A 76 -39.11 67.18 102.43
CA ASP A 76 -37.97 66.26 102.40
C ASP A 76 -38.37 64.89 101.85
N TYR A 77 -39.50 64.32 102.28
CA TYR A 77 -40.03 63.07 101.74
C TYR A 77 -40.49 63.23 100.27
N ALA A 78 -41.10 64.36 99.89
CA ALA A 78 -41.46 64.63 98.50
C ALA A 78 -40.22 64.85 97.60
N GLU A 79 -39.12 65.38 98.13
CA GLU A 79 -37.80 65.45 97.49
C GLU A 79 -37.18 64.05 97.36
N GLN A 80 -37.23 63.24 98.41
CA GLN A 80 -36.76 61.86 98.40
C GLN A 80 -37.53 60.99 97.39
N VAL A 81 -38.86 61.10 97.33
CA VAL A 81 -39.70 60.41 96.34
C VAL A 81 -39.39 60.90 94.91
N ARG A 82 -39.26 62.22 94.69
CA ARG A 82 -38.83 62.76 93.37
C ARG A 82 -37.46 62.25 92.96
N ASN A 83 -36.53 62.07 93.89
CA ASN A 83 -35.18 61.61 93.59
C ASN A 83 -35.12 60.07 93.41
N LEU A 84 -35.89 59.30 94.17
CA LEU A 84 -36.10 57.86 93.93
C LEU A 84 -36.76 57.60 92.57
N GLN A 85 -37.75 58.40 92.19
CA GLN A 85 -38.40 58.31 90.87
C GLN A 85 -37.41 58.60 89.73
N LYS A 86 -36.58 59.65 89.82
CA LYS A 86 -35.50 59.91 88.85
C LYS A 86 -34.46 58.79 88.78
N ILE A 87 -34.18 58.12 89.90
CA ILE A 87 -33.26 56.96 89.94
C ILE A 87 -33.91 55.77 89.25
N LYS A 88 -35.18 55.48 89.56
CA LYS A 88 -35.98 54.44 88.89
C LYS A 88 -36.02 54.65 87.37
N GLU A 89 -36.37 55.85 86.90
CA GLU A 89 -36.41 56.19 85.47
C GLU A 89 -35.05 55.96 84.78
N LYS A 90 -33.95 56.35 85.43
CA LYS A 90 -32.58 56.08 84.92
C LYS A 90 -32.25 54.59 84.85
N LEU A 91 -32.69 53.80 85.84
CA LEU A 91 -32.50 52.35 85.86
C LEU A 91 -33.39 51.64 84.83
N GLU A 92 -34.62 52.10 84.62
CA GLU A 92 -35.52 51.62 83.56
C GLU A 92 -34.94 51.90 82.17
N ILE A 93 -34.46 53.12 81.91
CA ILE A 93 -33.79 53.49 80.64
C ILE A 93 -32.47 52.70 80.44
N ALA A 94 -31.71 52.43 81.51
CA ALA A 94 -30.49 51.61 81.44
C ALA A 94 -30.82 50.13 81.16
N LEU A 95 -31.88 49.59 81.77
CA LEU A 95 -32.35 48.23 81.57
C LEU A 95 -32.91 48.04 80.16
N GLU A 96 -33.70 48.99 79.66
CA GLU A 96 -34.21 49.02 78.29
C GLU A 96 -33.06 49.05 77.27
N LYS A 97 -32.10 49.98 77.41
CA LYS A 97 -30.90 50.04 76.54
C LYS A 97 -30.05 48.77 76.59
N HIS A 98 -29.97 48.10 77.74
CA HIS A 98 -29.28 46.82 77.87
C HIS A 98 -30.06 45.69 77.17
N GLN A 99 -31.39 45.64 77.31
CA GLN A 99 -32.24 44.69 76.60
C GLN A 99 -32.18 44.89 75.08
N ASP A 100 -32.28 46.13 74.60
CA ASP A 100 -32.10 46.51 73.20
C ASP A 100 -30.71 46.11 72.67
N SER A 101 -29.64 46.40 73.41
CA SER A 101 -28.29 46.02 72.99
C SER A 101 -28.10 44.51 72.98
N SER A 102 -28.77 43.77 73.85
CA SER A 102 -28.73 42.30 73.89
C SER A 102 -29.52 41.70 72.72
N MET A 103 -30.73 42.20 72.48
CA MET A 103 -31.59 41.79 71.36
C MET A 103 -30.93 42.08 70.01
N ARG A 104 -30.31 43.26 69.86
CA ARG A 104 -29.57 43.63 68.64
C ARG A 104 -28.36 42.72 68.40
N LYS A 105 -27.56 42.43 69.43
CA LYS A 105 -26.44 41.46 69.32
C LYS A 105 -26.93 40.07 68.93
N PHE A 106 -28.07 39.62 69.46
CA PHE A 106 -28.67 38.34 69.09
C PHE A 106 -29.20 38.34 67.64
N GLN A 107 -29.76 39.47 67.17
CA GLN A 107 -30.16 39.67 65.77
C GLN A 107 -28.94 39.63 64.85
N GLU A 108 -27.88 40.40 65.14
CA GLU A 108 -26.60 40.41 64.40
C GLU A 108 -25.95 39.01 64.34
N GLN A 109 -25.97 38.25 65.44
CA GLN A 109 -25.51 36.86 65.46
C GLN A 109 -26.39 35.95 64.60
N ASN A 110 -27.72 36.03 64.72
CA ASN A 110 -28.63 35.25 63.89
C ASN A 110 -28.50 35.59 62.39
N GLU A 111 -28.36 36.86 62.02
CA GLU A 111 -28.15 37.32 60.65
C GLU A 111 -26.83 36.83 60.09
N THR A 112 -25.73 36.89 60.86
CA THR A 112 -24.43 36.35 60.43
C THR A 112 -24.45 34.82 60.30
N PHE A 113 -25.12 34.10 61.20
CA PHE A 113 -25.35 32.65 61.04
C PHE A 113 -26.17 32.33 59.77
N GLN A 114 -27.25 33.07 59.50
CA GLN A 114 -28.07 32.87 58.30
C GLN A 114 -27.30 33.20 57.01
N ALA A 115 -26.53 34.29 57.00
CA ALA A 115 -25.67 34.68 55.88
C ALA A 115 -24.55 33.66 55.62
N ASN A 116 -23.92 33.12 56.68
CA ASN A 116 -22.91 32.07 56.54
C ASN A 116 -23.52 30.75 56.02
N ARG A 117 -24.73 30.38 56.49
CA ARG A 117 -25.47 29.22 55.95
C ARG A 117 -25.87 29.43 54.48
N ALA A 118 -26.28 30.63 54.10
CA ALA A 118 -26.60 30.97 52.71
C ALA A 118 -25.36 30.85 51.80
N LYS A 119 -24.23 31.44 52.20
CA LYS A 119 -22.94 31.32 51.48
C LYS A 119 -22.48 29.87 51.32
N MET A 120 -22.69 29.03 52.34
CA MET A 120 -22.38 27.60 52.26
C MET A 120 -23.29 26.88 51.23
N ALA A 121 -24.59 27.16 51.24
CA ALA A 121 -25.53 26.60 50.27
C ALA A 121 -25.25 27.06 48.83
N GLU A 122 -24.91 28.34 48.64
CA GLU A 122 -24.49 28.92 47.36
C GLU A 122 -23.18 28.28 46.86
N GLY A 123 -22.19 28.11 47.74
CA GLY A 123 -20.93 27.43 47.42
C GLY A 123 -21.12 25.97 46.97
N LEU A 124 -22.04 25.24 47.63
CA LEU A 124 -22.42 23.88 47.23
C LEU A 124 -23.18 23.87 45.88
N ALA A 125 -24.10 24.80 45.66
CA ALA A 125 -24.83 24.93 44.40
C ALA A 125 -23.88 25.26 43.22
N LEU A 126 -22.91 26.15 43.42
CA LEU A 126 -21.87 26.47 42.44
C LEU A 126 -20.92 25.29 42.18
N ALA A 127 -20.61 24.48 43.21
CA ALA A 127 -19.80 23.28 43.04
C ALA A 127 -20.53 22.20 42.22
N LEU A 128 -21.85 22.01 42.46
CA LEU A 128 -22.70 21.12 41.67
C LEU A 128 -22.82 21.61 40.22
N ALA A 129 -23.15 22.89 40.00
CA ALA A 129 -23.28 23.45 38.65
C ALA A 129 -21.99 23.33 37.82
N ARG A 130 -20.82 23.50 38.44
CA ARG A 130 -19.52 23.23 37.79
C ARG A 130 -19.34 21.75 37.43
N LYS A 131 -19.77 20.83 38.30
CA LYS A 131 -19.70 19.38 38.01
C LYS A 131 -20.66 18.97 36.91
N ASP A 132 -21.86 19.52 36.88
CA ASP A 132 -22.82 19.29 35.79
C ASP A 132 -22.28 19.82 34.45
N GLN A 133 -21.62 20.99 34.45
CA GLN A 133 -20.89 21.50 33.28
C GLN A 133 -19.74 20.57 32.86
N GLU A 134 -18.84 20.17 33.78
CA GLU A 134 -17.76 19.22 33.50
C GLU A 134 -18.27 17.90 32.89
N TRP A 135 -19.43 17.41 33.34
CA TRP A 135 -20.05 16.20 32.80
C TRP A 135 -20.69 16.43 31.43
N SER A 136 -21.32 17.58 31.20
CA SER A 136 -21.86 17.96 29.88
C SER A 136 -20.76 18.11 28.83
N GLU A 137 -19.63 18.74 29.17
CA GLU A 137 -18.47 18.91 28.28
C GLU A 137 -17.83 17.55 27.92
N LYS A 138 -17.69 16.65 28.91
CA LYS A 138 -17.24 15.26 28.67
C LYS A 138 -18.22 14.48 27.79
N MET A 139 -19.53 14.66 27.99
CA MET A 139 -20.55 13.98 27.19
C MET A 139 -20.54 14.48 25.73
N GLU A 140 -20.43 15.80 25.52
CA GLU A 140 -20.30 16.37 24.17
C GLU A 140 -19.03 15.89 23.45
N GLN A 141 -17.91 15.74 24.19
CA GLN A 141 -16.67 15.20 23.66
C GLN A 141 -16.81 13.72 23.26
N LEU A 142 -17.41 12.88 24.11
CA LEU A 142 -17.70 11.48 23.79
C LEU A 142 -18.69 11.35 22.61
N GLU A 143 -19.63 12.28 22.45
CA GLU A 143 -20.51 12.33 21.28
C GLU A 143 -19.82 12.79 19.99
N LYS A 144 -18.77 13.62 20.07
CA LYS A 144 -17.90 13.95 18.93
C LYS A 144 -17.07 12.73 18.53
N GLU A 145 -16.42 12.08 19.48
CA GLU A 145 -15.61 10.87 19.27
C GLU A 145 -16.45 9.72 18.70
N LYS A 146 -17.64 9.46 19.27
CA LYS A 146 -18.59 8.46 18.75
C LYS A 146 -19.00 8.73 17.30
N ARG A 147 -19.28 9.98 16.93
CA ARG A 147 -19.59 10.35 15.54
C ARG A 147 -18.39 10.11 14.63
N PHE A 148 -17.19 10.57 15.02
CA PHE A 148 -15.96 10.38 14.25
C PHE A 148 -15.58 8.91 14.03
N LEU A 149 -15.75 8.06 15.04
CA LEU A 149 -15.53 6.60 14.93
C LEU A 149 -16.61 5.93 14.06
N THR A 150 -17.87 6.39 14.14
CA THR A 150 -18.95 5.89 13.28
C THR A 150 -18.72 6.25 11.81
N SER A 151 -18.23 7.46 11.54
CA SER A 151 -17.85 7.90 10.19
C SER A 151 -16.71 7.07 9.61
N GLN A 152 -15.61 6.88 10.35
CA GLN A 152 -14.51 6.00 9.93
C GLN A 152 -14.97 4.56 9.68
N LEU A 153 -15.82 4.00 10.54
CA LEU A 153 -16.34 2.64 10.37
C LEU A 153 -17.18 2.51 9.08
N GLN A 154 -18.00 3.52 8.76
CA GLN A 154 -18.76 3.54 7.51
C GLN A 154 -17.86 3.76 6.29
N GLU A 155 -16.80 4.55 6.42
CA GLU A 155 -15.80 4.76 5.37
C GLU A 155 -15.03 3.47 5.05
N VAL A 156 -14.47 2.80 6.06
CA VAL A 156 -13.78 1.51 5.90
C VAL A 156 -14.72 0.45 5.32
N LYS A 157 -16.01 0.46 5.71
CA LYS A 157 -17.03 -0.41 5.11
C LYS A 157 -17.28 -0.10 3.63
N ASN A 158 -17.32 1.18 3.24
CA ASN A 158 -17.45 1.59 1.83
C ASN A 158 -16.21 1.23 1.01
N GLN A 159 -15.01 1.45 1.56
CA GLN A 159 -13.74 1.04 0.95
C GLN A 159 -13.70 -0.48 0.75
N SER A 160 -14.09 -1.27 1.76
CA SER A 160 -14.19 -2.73 1.66
C SER A 160 -15.20 -3.19 0.61
N LEU A 161 -16.33 -2.49 0.46
CA LEU A 161 -17.30 -2.78 -0.60
C LEU A 161 -16.71 -2.50 -1.99
N SER A 162 -16.03 -1.36 -2.18
CA SER A 162 -15.39 -1.00 -3.44
C SER A 162 -14.24 -1.95 -3.81
N LEU A 163 -13.48 -2.43 -2.83
CA LEU A 163 -12.46 -3.46 -3.03
C LEU A 163 -13.07 -4.81 -3.42
N PHE A 164 -14.26 -5.15 -2.92
CA PHE A 164 -14.99 -6.35 -3.33
C PHE A 164 -15.51 -6.21 -4.77
N GLN A 165 -16.13 -5.08 -5.12
CA GLN A 165 -16.59 -4.81 -6.49
C GLN A 165 -15.45 -4.86 -7.51
N LYS A 166 -14.30 -4.24 -7.19
CA LYS A 166 -13.08 -4.34 -8.01
C LYS A 166 -12.51 -5.75 -8.09
N ARG A 167 -12.78 -6.60 -7.09
CA ARG A 167 -12.40 -8.02 -7.13
C ARG A 167 -13.28 -8.79 -8.10
N ASP A 168 -14.60 -8.59 -8.05
CA ASP A 168 -15.54 -9.19 -8.98
C ASP A 168 -15.23 -8.76 -10.43
N GLU A 169 -14.96 -7.46 -10.65
CA GLU A 169 -14.53 -6.90 -11.95
C GLU A 169 -13.23 -7.55 -12.48
N ILE A 170 -12.24 -7.80 -11.61
CA ILE A 170 -10.99 -8.48 -11.99
C ILE A 170 -11.23 -9.95 -12.31
N ASP A 171 -11.98 -10.67 -11.47
CA ASP A 171 -12.29 -12.09 -11.66
C ASP A 171 -13.14 -12.31 -12.95
N GLU A 172 -14.01 -11.35 -13.34
CA GLU A 172 -14.68 -11.33 -14.65
C GLU A 172 -13.70 -11.10 -15.82
N LEU A 173 -12.79 -10.12 -15.71
CA LEU A 173 -11.79 -9.82 -16.73
C LEU A 173 -10.79 -10.97 -16.94
N GLU A 174 -10.37 -11.64 -15.87
CA GLU A 174 -9.58 -12.88 -15.95
C GLU A 174 -10.37 -13.99 -16.68
N GLY A 175 -11.68 -14.09 -16.45
CA GLY A 175 -12.59 -14.98 -17.18
C GLY A 175 -12.62 -14.72 -18.69
N PHE A 176 -12.76 -13.45 -19.10
CA PHE A 176 -12.71 -13.06 -20.51
C PHE A 176 -11.32 -13.32 -21.12
N GLN A 177 -10.25 -12.96 -20.42
CA GLN A 177 -8.87 -13.21 -20.87
C GLN A 177 -8.60 -14.71 -21.08
N GLN A 178 -9.04 -15.56 -20.14
CA GLN A 178 -8.90 -17.01 -20.26
C GLN A 178 -9.75 -17.57 -21.42
N GLN A 179 -10.90 -16.96 -21.73
CA GLN A 179 -11.70 -17.31 -22.91
C GLN A 179 -10.95 -16.97 -24.21
N GLU A 180 -10.36 -15.78 -24.32
CA GLU A 180 -9.57 -15.37 -25.50
C GLU A 180 -8.30 -16.23 -25.67
N ILE A 181 -7.56 -16.49 -24.59
CA ILE A 181 -6.42 -17.42 -24.61
C ILE A 181 -6.85 -18.80 -25.13
N SER A 182 -8.04 -19.28 -24.73
CA SER A 182 -8.58 -20.56 -25.20
C SER A 182 -8.98 -20.54 -26.68
N LYS A 183 -9.56 -19.44 -27.18
CA LYS A 183 -9.85 -19.23 -28.62
C LYS A 183 -8.56 -19.19 -29.45
N VAL A 184 -7.57 -18.42 -29.02
CA VAL A 184 -6.26 -18.31 -29.67
C VAL A 184 -5.54 -19.66 -29.68
N LYS A 185 -5.53 -20.40 -28.56
CA LYS A 185 -4.96 -21.75 -28.48
C LYS A 185 -5.63 -22.72 -29.46
N HIS A 186 -6.95 -22.70 -29.58
CA HIS A 186 -7.67 -23.53 -30.56
C HIS A 186 -7.33 -23.13 -32.01
N MET A 187 -7.27 -21.83 -32.31
CA MET A 187 -6.88 -21.33 -33.64
C MET A 187 -5.45 -21.71 -34.02
N LEU A 188 -4.49 -21.60 -33.09
CA LEU A 188 -3.10 -21.98 -33.30
C LEU A 188 -2.98 -23.50 -33.55
N LEU A 189 -3.57 -24.33 -32.68
CA LEU A 189 -3.52 -25.79 -32.82
C LEU A 189 -4.19 -26.26 -34.13
N LYS A 190 -5.28 -25.61 -34.55
CA LYS A 190 -5.91 -25.86 -35.86
C LYS A 190 -5.06 -25.39 -37.04
N LYS A 191 -4.27 -24.31 -36.89
CA LYS A 191 -3.32 -23.86 -37.92
C LYS A 191 -2.11 -24.79 -38.02
N GLU A 192 -1.60 -25.28 -36.89
CA GLU A 192 -0.56 -26.30 -36.79
C GLU A 192 -1.01 -27.62 -37.45
N GLU A 193 -2.24 -28.09 -37.18
CA GLU A 193 -2.85 -29.25 -37.85
C GLU A 193 -2.99 -29.05 -39.38
N CYS A 194 -3.30 -27.84 -39.83
CA CYS A 194 -3.33 -27.50 -41.26
C CYS A 194 -1.92 -27.44 -41.88
N LEU A 195 -0.91 -26.93 -41.16
CA LEU A 195 0.46 -26.87 -41.64
C LEU A 195 1.05 -28.27 -41.82
N GLY A 196 0.94 -29.15 -40.82
CA GLY A 196 1.42 -30.53 -40.92
C GLY A 196 0.78 -31.32 -42.08
N LYS A 197 -0.48 -31.02 -42.43
CA LYS A 197 -1.12 -31.58 -43.64
C LYS A 197 -0.50 -31.05 -44.94
N MET A 198 -0.25 -29.74 -45.02
CA MET A 198 0.43 -29.13 -46.18
C MET A 198 1.88 -29.63 -46.33
N GLU A 199 2.58 -29.85 -45.22
CA GLU A 199 3.92 -30.43 -45.19
C GLU A 199 3.90 -31.88 -45.70
N HIS A 200 2.99 -32.73 -45.22
CA HIS A 200 2.82 -34.09 -45.74
C HIS A 200 2.40 -34.15 -47.22
N GLU A 201 1.60 -33.19 -47.70
CA GLU A 201 1.31 -33.05 -49.13
C GLU A 201 2.55 -32.64 -49.94
N LEU A 202 3.38 -31.74 -49.41
CA LEU A 202 4.61 -31.30 -50.06
C LEU A 202 5.66 -32.41 -50.10
N ASP A 203 5.80 -33.18 -49.02
CA ASP A 203 6.60 -34.42 -48.98
C ASP A 203 6.12 -35.44 -50.00
N ALA A 204 4.80 -35.58 -50.18
CA ALA A 204 4.22 -36.48 -51.18
C ALA A 204 4.59 -36.05 -52.60
N ARG A 205 4.31 -34.79 -52.94
CA ARG A 205 4.67 -34.22 -54.25
C ARG A 205 6.18 -34.24 -54.52
N THR A 206 7.00 -34.10 -53.49
CA THR A 206 8.48 -34.19 -53.61
C THR A 206 8.92 -35.63 -53.89
N ARG A 207 8.33 -36.62 -53.22
CA ARG A 207 8.58 -38.06 -53.51
C ARG A 207 8.12 -38.43 -54.92
N ASP A 208 6.96 -37.95 -55.35
CA ASP A 208 6.43 -38.21 -56.69
C ASP A 208 7.29 -37.51 -57.77
N LEU A 209 7.74 -36.27 -57.53
CA LEU A 209 8.67 -35.56 -58.41
C LEU A 209 9.98 -36.34 -58.59
N ASN A 210 10.62 -36.74 -57.49
CA ASN A 210 11.86 -37.53 -57.53
C ASN A 210 11.67 -38.82 -58.33
N ARG A 211 10.55 -39.52 -58.11
CA ARG A 211 10.19 -40.72 -58.88
C ARG A 211 10.06 -40.44 -60.38
N THR A 212 9.33 -39.38 -60.77
CA THR A 212 9.23 -39.02 -62.21
C THR A 212 10.57 -38.60 -62.80
N GLN A 213 11.50 -38.08 -61.99
CA GLN A 213 12.85 -37.75 -62.43
C GLN A 213 13.73 -39.00 -62.58
N GLU A 214 13.59 -40.02 -61.74
CA GLU A 214 14.20 -41.35 -61.91
C GLU A 214 13.67 -42.06 -63.18
N GLU A 215 12.35 -42.00 -63.39
CA GLU A 215 11.67 -42.55 -64.58
C GLU A 215 12.11 -41.78 -65.86
N LEU A 216 12.34 -40.47 -65.79
CA LEU A 216 12.91 -39.68 -66.88
C LEU A 216 14.39 -40.00 -67.15
N VAL A 217 15.23 -40.18 -66.11
CA VAL A 217 16.65 -40.55 -66.27
C VAL A 217 16.78 -41.93 -66.91
N THR A 218 15.98 -42.90 -66.48
CA THR A 218 15.97 -44.25 -67.09
C THR A 218 15.44 -44.24 -68.52
N SER A 219 14.42 -43.41 -68.83
CA SER A 219 13.95 -43.20 -70.20
C SER A 219 15.01 -42.58 -71.11
N ASN A 220 15.74 -41.55 -70.62
CA ASN A 220 16.83 -40.91 -71.34
C ASN A 220 18.01 -41.88 -71.60
N GLN A 221 18.36 -42.73 -70.63
CA GLN A 221 19.37 -43.77 -70.83
C GLN A 221 18.94 -44.75 -71.93
N LEU A 222 17.70 -45.26 -71.88
CA LEU A 222 17.17 -46.15 -72.92
C LEU A 222 17.16 -45.49 -74.31
N SER A 223 16.85 -44.19 -74.37
CA SER A 223 16.91 -43.40 -75.62
C SER A 223 18.34 -43.25 -76.15
N SER A 224 19.33 -43.05 -75.27
CA SER A 224 20.75 -43.05 -75.62
C SER A 224 21.21 -44.41 -76.15
N ASP A 225 20.86 -45.50 -75.47
CA ASP A 225 21.22 -46.87 -75.86
C ASP A 225 20.62 -47.23 -77.23
N LEU A 226 19.36 -46.85 -77.48
CA LEU A 226 18.69 -47.01 -78.78
C LEU A 226 19.34 -46.15 -79.87
N SER A 227 19.74 -44.91 -79.54
CA SER A 227 20.43 -44.01 -80.48
C SER A 227 21.81 -44.53 -80.87
N GLN A 228 22.56 -45.09 -79.93
CA GLN A 228 23.81 -45.81 -80.22
C GLN A 228 23.53 -47.02 -81.13
N ARG A 229 22.52 -47.83 -80.80
CA ARG A 229 22.15 -49.02 -81.60
C ARG A 229 21.76 -48.67 -83.04
N LEU A 230 21.05 -47.56 -83.24
CA LEU A 230 20.74 -47.03 -84.57
C LEU A 230 22.00 -46.56 -85.31
N GLN A 231 22.93 -45.88 -84.63
CA GLN A 231 24.19 -45.43 -85.23
C GLN A 231 25.13 -46.61 -85.59
N GLU A 232 25.12 -47.70 -84.81
CA GLU A 232 25.77 -48.97 -85.14
C GLU A 232 25.14 -49.61 -86.37
N LEU A 233 23.80 -49.71 -86.40
CA LEU A 233 23.06 -50.26 -87.55
C LEU A 233 23.31 -49.45 -88.83
N GLN A 234 23.33 -48.12 -88.74
CA GLN A 234 23.59 -47.22 -89.86
C GLN A 234 25.02 -47.37 -90.41
N ARG A 235 26.03 -47.60 -89.56
CA ARG A 235 27.38 -47.96 -90.01
C ARG A 235 27.39 -49.31 -90.74
N HIS A 236 26.69 -50.31 -90.22
CA HIS A 236 26.58 -51.61 -90.88
C HIS A 236 25.89 -51.51 -92.25
N CYS A 237 24.81 -50.73 -92.38
CA CYS A 237 24.19 -50.45 -93.66
C CYS A 237 25.16 -49.79 -94.63
N ALA A 238 25.86 -48.72 -94.23
CA ALA A 238 26.85 -48.05 -95.09
C ALA A 238 27.97 -49.00 -95.56
N THR A 239 28.46 -49.88 -94.67
CA THR A 239 29.48 -50.90 -95.04
C THR A 239 28.92 -51.92 -96.05
N LEU A 240 27.65 -52.31 -95.93
CA LEU A 240 26.99 -53.21 -96.87
C LEU A 240 26.71 -52.54 -98.23
N GLU A 241 26.43 -51.22 -98.23
CA GLU A 241 26.30 -50.45 -99.47
C GLU A 241 27.65 -50.29 -100.19
N GLU A 242 28.74 -50.01 -99.47
CA GLU A 242 30.09 -49.99 -100.04
C GLU A 242 30.47 -51.36 -100.65
N GLN A 243 30.14 -52.46 -99.97
CA GLN A 243 30.33 -53.81 -100.50
C GLN A 243 29.46 -54.10 -101.73
N ARG A 244 28.18 -53.70 -101.72
CA ARG A 244 27.26 -53.79 -102.88
C ARG A 244 27.81 -53.03 -104.08
N ASP A 245 28.35 -51.83 -103.86
CA ASP A 245 28.79 -50.95 -104.93
C ASP A 245 30.14 -51.39 -105.49
N HIS A 246 31.05 -51.91 -104.65
CA HIS A 246 32.25 -52.62 -105.12
C HIS A 246 31.90 -53.89 -105.93
N LEU A 247 30.92 -54.69 -105.49
CA LEU A 247 30.46 -55.86 -106.25
C LEU A 247 29.81 -55.45 -107.58
N THR A 248 29.06 -54.36 -107.60
CA THR A 248 28.44 -53.80 -108.80
C THR A 248 29.49 -53.27 -109.79
N ALA A 249 30.50 -52.54 -109.32
CA ALA A 249 31.63 -52.09 -110.14
C ALA A 249 32.45 -53.27 -110.69
N SER A 250 32.71 -54.29 -109.87
CA SER A 250 33.39 -55.51 -110.30
C SER A 250 32.57 -56.29 -111.34
N LYS A 251 31.24 -56.36 -111.17
CA LYS A 251 30.33 -56.95 -112.15
C LYS A 251 30.34 -56.18 -113.47
N ALA A 252 30.20 -54.85 -113.44
CA ALA A 252 30.23 -54.01 -114.64
C ALA A 252 31.57 -54.11 -115.38
N GLY A 253 32.69 -54.21 -114.65
CA GLY A 253 34.01 -54.47 -115.23
C GLY A 253 34.13 -55.85 -115.89
N ALA A 254 33.49 -56.88 -115.33
CA ALA A 254 33.40 -58.20 -115.94
C ALA A 254 32.48 -58.21 -117.17
N GLU A 255 31.33 -57.55 -117.12
CA GLU A 255 30.40 -57.39 -118.25
C GLU A 255 31.06 -56.61 -119.41
N HIS A 256 31.77 -55.52 -119.13
CA HIS A 256 32.56 -54.82 -120.14
C HIS A 256 33.64 -55.72 -120.77
N LYS A 257 34.32 -56.54 -119.96
CA LYS A 257 35.31 -57.51 -120.46
C LYS A 257 34.69 -58.61 -121.32
N ILE A 258 33.46 -59.04 -121.03
CA ILE A 258 32.68 -59.94 -121.89
C ILE A 258 32.40 -59.27 -123.23
N VAL A 259 31.87 -58.03 -123.24
CA VAL A 259 31.60 -57.28 -124.49
C VAL A 259 32.86 -57.09 -125.34
N VAL A 260 34.02 -56.84 -124.73
CA VAL A 260 35.31 -56.77 -125.46
C VAL A 260 35.72 -58.12 -126.05
N LEU A 261 35.43 -59.23 -125.37
CA LEU A 261 35.68 -60.58 -125.89
C LEU A 261 34.69 -60.95 -127.02
N GLU A 262 33.41 -60.60 -126.89
CA GLU A 262 32.40 -60.77 -127.94
C GLU A 262 32.74 -59.96 -129.20
N GLN A 263 33.26 -58.73 -129.05
CA GLN A 263 33.79 -57.94 -130.17
C GLN A 263 34.99 -58.63 -130.84
N LYS A 264 35.90 -59.23 -130.07
CA LYS A 264 37.04 -59.98 -130.61
C LYS A 264 36.61 -61.28 -131.28
N GLU A 265 35.57 -61.94 -130.79
CA GLU A 265 34.94 -63.08 -131.45
C GLU A 265 34.31 -62.65 -132.80
N GLN A 266 33.60 -61.53 -132.84
CA GLN A 266 33.04 -60.97 -134.07
C GLN A 266 34.11 -60.55 -135.10
N GLU A 267 35.21 -59.94 -134.65
CA GLU A 267 36.37 -59.65 -135.50
C GLU A 267 36.97 -60.92 -136.11
N LEU A 268 37.19 -61.96 -135.29
CA LEU A 268 37.70 -63.25 -135.76
C LEU A 268 36.72 -63.94 -136.71
N GLN A 269 35.42 -63.87 -136.43
CA GLN A 269 34.37 -64.43 -137.28
C GLN A 269 34.32 -63.72 -138.65
N ALA A 270 34.49 -62.39 -138.68
CA ALA A 270 34.60 -61.62 -139.91
C ALA A 270 35.88 -61.96 -140.70
N ILE A 271 37.01 -62.16 -140.02
CA ILE A 271 38.26 -62.62 -140.63
C ILE A 271 38.09 -64.04 -141.24
N ILE A 272 37.41 -64.96 -140.55
CA ILE A 272 37.09 -66.31 -141.05
C ILE A 272 36.17 -66.25 -142.27
N GLN A 273 35.17 -65.36 -142.27
CA GLN A 273 34.31 -65.13 -143.44
C GLN A 273 35.10 -64.57 -144.62
N GLN A 274 35.98 -63.58 -144.39
CA GLN A 274 36.84 -63.01 -145.43
C GLN A 274 37.78 -64.08 -146.02
N PHE A 275 38.47 -64.86 -145.19
CA PHE A 275 39.28 -65.99 -145.67
C PHE A 275 38.46 -67.03 -146.44
N SER A 276 37.20 -67.25 -146.08
CA SER A 276 36.30 -68.15 -146.81
C SER A 276 35.89 -67.60 -148.19
N ILE A 277 35.67 -66.28 -148.29
CA ILE A 277 35.42 -65.58 -149.56
C ILE A 277 36.66 -65.63 -150.45
N ASP A 278 37.85 -65.35 -149.91
CA ASP A 278 39.11 -65.39 -150.65
C ASP A 278 39.44 -66.83 -151.11
N LEU A 279 39.16 -67.84 -150.28
CA LEU A 279 39.29 -69.25 -150.66
C LEU A 279 38.33 -69.63 -151.80
N GLN A 280 37.06 -69.19 -151.74
CA GLN A 280 36.10 -69.39 -152.85
C GLN A 280 36.55 -68.69 -154.13
N LYS A 281 37.09 -67.47 -154.02
CA LYS A 281 37.63 -66.70 -155.16
C LYS A 281 38.82 -67.41 -155.81
N VAL A 282 39.80 -67.86 -155.03
CA VAL A 282 40.95 -68.63 -155.53
C VAL A 282 40.49 -69.94 -156.18
N ASN A 283 39.48 -70.62 -155.62
CA ASN A 283 38.92 -71.82 -156.22
C ASN A 283 38.21 -71.53 -157.57
N ALA A 284 37.51 -70.40 -157.68
CA ALA A 284 36.90 -69.96 -158.94
C ALA A 284 37.95 -69.57 -160.00
N GLU A 285 39.02 -68.84 -159.63
CA GLU A 285 40.16 -68.54 -160.50
C GLU A 285 40.91 -69.82 -160.94
N THR A 286 40.90 -70.86 -160.10
CA THR A 286 41.47 -72.17 -160.43
C THR A 286 40.59 -72.89 -161.47
N GLN A 287 39.27 -72.93 -161.26
CA GLN A 287 38.32 -73.45 -162.26
C GLN A 287 38.33 -72.67 -163.57
N GLU A 288 38.61 -71.36 -163.57
CA GLU A 288 38.77 -70.58 -164.80
C GLU A 288 40.02 -71.04 -165.58
N LYS A 289 41.15 -71.23 -164.90
CA LYS A 289 42.36 -71.78 -165.53
C LYS A 289 42.17 -73.21 -166.01
N GLU A 290 41.37 -74.00 -165.30
CA GLU A 290 40.98 -75.35 -165.71
C GLU A 290 40.13 -75.34 -167.01
N LYS A 291 39.18 -74.40 -167.13
CA LYS A 291 38.44 -74.14 -168.40
C LYS A 291 39.33 -73.64 -169.53
N VAL A 292 40.37 -72.87 -169.23
CA VAL A 292 41.38 -72.47 -170.25
C VAL A 292 42.19 -73.68 -170.71
N ILE A 293 42.51 -74.63 -169.82
CA ILE A 293 43.19 -75.89 -170.18
C ILE A 293 42.29 -76.74 -171.08
N THR A 294 41.00 -76.91 -170.77
CA THR A 294 40.07 -77.64 -171.66
C THR A 294 39.87 -76.89 -172.99
N HIS A 295 39.76 -75.56 -172.98
CA HIS A 295 39.67 -74.78 -174.23
C HIS A 295 40.92 -74.97 -175.11
N LEU A 296 42.12 -75.07 -174.53
CA LEU A 296 43.34 -75.36 -175.29
C LEU A 296 43.37 -76.80 -175.83
N GLN A 297 42.77 -77.77 -175.13
CA GLN A 297 42.61 -79.15 -175.62
C GLN A 297 41.62 -79.21 -176.79
N ASP A 298 40.45 -78.56 -176.66
CA ASP A 298 39.44 -78.47 -177.74
C ASP A 298 39.98 -77.71 -178.97
N LYS A 299 40.86 -76.72 -178.76
CA LYS A 299 41.44 -75.93 -179.85
C LYS A 299 42.46 -76.71 -180.68
N VAL A 300 43.05 -77.77 -180.14
CA VAL A 300 43.89 -78.71 -180.90
C VAL A 300 43.01 -79.60 -181.79
N THR A 301 41.91 -80.14 -181.28
CA THR A 301 41.00 -81.02 -182.05
C THR A 301 40.17 -80.26 -183.08
N PHE A 302 39.87 -78.97 -182.83
CA PHE A 302 39.14 -78.11 -183.76
C PHE A 302 39.97 -77.69 -184.99
N LEU A 303 41.29 -77.49 -184.85
CA LEU A 303 42.17 -77.09 -185.95
C LEU A 303 42.38 -78.18 -187.02
N GLU A 304 42.11 -79.45 -186.71
CA GLU A 304 42.17 -80.54 -187.68
C GLU A 304 40.95 -80.60 -188.61
N LYS A 305 39.87 -79.85 -188.35
CA LYS A 305 38.62 -79.92 -189.15
C LYS A 305 37.97 -78.58 -189.50
N ARG A 306 38.17 -78.24 -190.78
CA ARG A 306 37.24 -77.50 -191.68
C ARG A 306 37.16 -75.98 -191.48
N LEU A 307 37.94 -75.28 -192.29
CA LEU A 307 37.91 -73.83 -192.50
C LEU A 307 37.15 -73.50 -193.81
N GLU A 308 35.88 -73.08 -193.71
CA GLU A 308 35.04 -72.64 -194.84
C GLU A 308 33.85 -71.77 -194.34
N GLN A 309 34.01 -70.44 -194.43
CA GLN A 309 33.08 -69.35 -194.84
C GLN A 309 31.54 -69.41 -194.55
N ASP A 310 30.79 -68.30 -194.41
CA ASP A 310 31.00 -66.90 -193.93
C ASP A 310 29.63 -66.14 -193.81
N LEU A 311 29.69 -64.88 -193.33
CA LEU A 311 28.70 -63.75 -193.15
C LEU A 311 27.50 -63.63 -194.15
N SER A 312 26.47 -62.73 -194.06
CA SER A 312 26.19 -61.42 -193.39
C SER A 312 24.63 -61.22 -193.23
N GLY A 313 23.93 -60.07 -193.08
CA GLY A 313 24.24 -58.62 -193.07
C GLY A 313 22.98 -57.69 -193.18
N GLU A 314 23.18 -56.36 -193.07
CA GLU A 314 22.36 -55.19 -193.52
C GLU A 314 21.07 -54.69 -192.80
N ASP A 315 20.83 -53.36 -192.89
CA ASP A 315 19.97 -52.51 -192.04
C ASP A 315 19.26 -51.37 -192.86
N HIS A 316 18.00 -50.97 -192.57
CA HIS A 316 17.41 -49.67 -193.06
C HIS A 316 16.01 -49.21 -192.53
N VAL A 317 15.90 -48.55 -191.35
CA VAL A 317 14.70 -47.70 -190.99
C VAL A 317 14.97 -46.51 -190.03
N GLN A 318 16.15 -45.87 -190.05
CA GLN A 318 16.60 -45.05 -188.89
C GLN A 318 16.21 -43.54 -188.85
N GLU A 319 15.30 -43.02 -189.69
CA GLU A 319 15.02 -41.56 -189.75
C GLU A 319 13.70 -41.05 -189.16
N LEU A 320 12.67 -41.87 -189.00
CA LEU A 320 11.37 -41.42 -188.47
C LEU A 320 11.33 -41.16 -186.94
N LEU A 321 12.41 -41.44 -186.21
CA LEU A 321 12.44 -41.33 -184.74
C LEU A 321 12.85 -39.95 -184.20
N LYS A 322 13.30 -39.02 -185.05
CA LYS A 322 13.94 -37.76 -184.60
C LYS A 322 12.98 -36.61 -184.29
N GLU A 323 11.76 -36.57 -184.85
CA GLU A 323 10.79 -35.50 -184.56
C GLU A 323 9.98 -35.72 -183.27
N LYS A 324 9.78 -36.98 -182.86
CA LYS A 324 8.95 -37.33 -181.69
C LYS A 324 9.52 -36.75 -180.38
N THR A 325 10.83 -36.84 -180.19
CA THR A 325 11.52 -36.52 -178.92
C THR A 325 11.41 -35.04 -178.52
N VAL A 326 11.36 -34.12 -179.49
CA VAL A 326 11.33 -32.67 -179.24
C VAL A 326 10.00 -32.21 -178.63
N ALA A 327 8.90 -32.90 -178.94
CA ALA A 327 7.59 -32.64 -178.36
C ALA A 327 7.47 -33.20 -176.92
N GLU A 328 8.03 -34.38 -176.67
CA GLU A 328 7.99 -35.04 -175.35
C GLU A 328 8.76 -34.26 -174.28
N GLN A 329 9.87 -33.61 -174.64
CA GLN A 329 10.69 -32.82 -173.71
C GLN A 329 9.93 -31.63 -173.07
N LYS A 330 9.22 -30.82 -173.87
CA LYS A 330 8.53 -29.61 -173.35
C LYS A 330 7.39 -29.94 -172.38
N LEU A 331 6.80 -31.13 -172.50
CA LEU A 331 5.80 -31.65 -171.57
C LEU A 331 6.43 -32.13 -170.25
N GLN A 332 7.71 -32.53 -170.27
CA GLN A 332 8.46 -32.91 -169.08
C GLN A 332 8.90 -31.70 -168.26
N ASP A 333 9.41 -30.65 -168.92
CA ASP A 333 9.93 -29.44 -168.26
C ASP A 333 8.82 -28.72 -167.45
N THR A 334 7.63 -28.58 -168.05
CA THR A 334 6.45 -27.97 -167.41
C THR A 334 5.92 -28.80 -166.22
N ARG A 335 6.01 -30.13 -166.29
CA ARG A 335 5.69 -31.02 -165.15
C ARG A 335 6.71 -30.89 -164.02
N GLN A 336 8.00 -30.75 -164.33
CA GLN A 336 9.03 -30.51 -163.32
C GLN A 336 8.84 -29.16 -162.60
N GLN A 337 8.48 -28.09 -163.32
CA GLN A 337 8.19 -26.79 -162.71
C GLN A 337 6.97 -26.85 -161.77
N LEU A 338 5.89 -27.54 -162.16
CA LEU A 338 4.73 -27.74 -161.30
C LEU A 338 5.07 -28.56 -160.03
N LEU A 339 5.89 -29.60 -160.16
CA LEU A 339 6.39 -30.40 -159.03
C LEU A 339 7.29 -29.57 -158.09
N ALA A 340 8.17 -28.73 -158.64
CA ALA A 340 9.01 -27.83 -157.85
C ALA A 340 8.16 -26.82 -157.05
N ALA A 341 7.16 -26.20 -157.68
CA ALA A 341 6.23 -25.29 -157.02
C ALA A 341 5.41 -26.01 -155.93
N LYS A 342 4.88 -27.21 -156.22
CA LYS A 342 4.16 -28.02 -155.22
C LYS A 342 5.06 -28.38 -154.03
N ASN A 343 6.28 -28.86 -154.27
CA ASN A 343 7.23 -29.21 -153.22
C ASN A 343 7.65 -27.98 -152.39
N SER A 344 7.75 -26.80 -153.00
CA SER A 344 7.99 -25.55 -152.27
C SER A 344 6.78 -25.14 -151.41
N HIS A 345 5.56 -25.39 -151.87
CA HIS A 345 4.35 -25.12 -151.11
C HIS A 345 4.19 -26.09 -149.93
N THR A 346 4.42 -27.40 -150.14
CA THR A 346 4.44 -28.39 -149.05
C THR A 346 5.46 -27.99 -147.98
N LYS A 347 6.71 -27.68 -148.35
CA LYS A 347 7.72 -27.20 -147.38
C LYS A 347 7.30 -25.94 -146.61
N ALA A 348 6.53 -25.04 -147.23
CA ALA A 348 6.01 -23.85 -146.55
C ALA A 348 4.88 -24.21 -145.56
N VAL A 349 4.04 -25.21 -145.89
CA VAL A 349 3.03 -25.76 -144.96
C VAL A 349 3.71 -26.51 -143.81
N ASP A 350 4.70 -27.36 -144.08
CA ASP A 350 5.49 -28.07 -143.04
C ASP A 350 6.14 -27.08 -142.05
N LEU A 351 6.67 -25.97 -142.57
CA LEU A 351 7.26 -24.89 -141.77
C LEU A 351 6.22 -24.10 -140.96
N LEU A 352 4.99 -23.97 -141.46
CA LEU A 352 3.89 -23.34 -140.74
C LEU A 352 3.28 -24.27 -139.68
N GLU A 353 3.16 -25.58 -139.95
CA GLU A 353 2.70 -26.55 -138.96
C GLU A 353 3.69 -26.70 -137.80
N THR A 354 4.99 -26.72 -138.08
CA THR A 354 6.02 -26.69 -137.03
C THR A 354 5.95 -25.37 -136.26
N ARG A 355 5.85 -24.22 -136.94
CA ARG A 355 5.67 -22.91 -136.30
C ARG A 355 4.41 -22.82 -135.42
N VAL A 356 3.31 -23.48 -135.80
CA VAL A 356 2.09 -23.57 -134.99
C VAL A 356 2.33 -24.45 -133.77
N LYS A 357 2.92 -25.65 -133.92
CA LYS A 357 3.25 -26.54 -132.80
C LYS A 357 4.21 -25.89 -131.78
N ASP A 358 5.21 -25.15 -132.26
CA ASP A 358 6.12 -24.37 -131.41
C ASP A 358 5.37 -23.28 -130.62
N LEU A 359 4.38 -22.62 -131.24
CA LEU A 359 3.54 -21.60 -130.59
C LEU A 359 2.53 -22.21 -129.61
N GLU A 360 1.94 -23.37 -129.92
CA GLU A 360 1.06 -24.13 -129.03
C GLU A 360 1.82 -24.59 -127.77
N GLN A 361 3.02 -25.16 -127.94
CA GLN A 361 3.89 -25.53 -126.82
C GLN A 361 4.34 -24.31 -126.00
N SER A 362 4.68 -23.19 -126.67
CA SER A 362 5.03 -21.95 -125.99
C SER A 362 3.85 -21.30 -125.27
N LEU A 363 2.62 -21.49 -125.75
CA LEU A 363 1.40 -21.03 -125.09
C LEU A 363 1.14 -21.87 -123.84
N GLN A 364 1.13 -23.21 -123.97
CA GLN A 364 0.91 -24.11 -122.84
C GLN A 364 1.96 -23.92 -121.74
N ALA A 365 3.24 -23.77 -122.11
CA ALA A 365 4.29 -23.47 -121.13
C ALA A 365 4.08 -22.12 -120.42
N ALA A 366 3.51 -21.12 -121.09
CA ALA A 366 3.16 -19.83 -120.48
C ALA A 366 1.92 -19.93 -119.58
N GLU A 367 0.92 -20.73 -119.95
CA GLU A 367 -0.26 -21.02 -119.11
C GLU A 367 0.12 -21.81 -117.85
N GLU A 368 1.00 -22.81 -117.97
CA GLU A 368 1.54 -23.57 -116.84
C GLU A 368 2.37 -22.68 -115.90
N GLN A 369 3.23 -21.80 -116.43
CA GLN A 369 3.94 -20.80 -115.60
C GLN A 369 2.99 -19.80 -114.95
N LEU A 370 1.94 -19.37 -115.63
CA LEU A 370 0.95 -18.45 -115.06
C LEU A 370 0.12 -19.11 -113.96
N SER A 371 -0.22 -20.40 -114.09
CA SER A 371 -0.82 -21.19 -113.00
C SER A 371 0.13 -21.30 -111.82
N GLN A 372 1.39 -21.71 -112.02
CA GLN A 372 2.39 -21.81 -110.96
C GLN A 372 2.60 -20.47 -110.24
N SER A 373 2.67 -19.36 -110.99
CA SER A 373 2.75 -18.01 -110.42
C SER A 373 1.50 -17.64 -109.63
N ARG A 374 0.31 -18.06 -110.07
CA ARG A 374 -0.96 -17.81 -109.38
C ARG A 374 -1.04 -18.60 -108.07
N ASP A 375 -0.60 -19.86 -108.07
CA ASP A 375 -0.58 -20.71 -106.88
C ASP A 375 0.44 -20.20 -105.84
N VAL A 376 1.59 -19.70 -106.29
CA VAL A 376 2.57 -19.00 -105.43
C VAL A 376 1.99 -17.71 -104.83
N VAL A 377 1.29 -16.89 -105.62
CA VAL A 377 0.63 -15.67 -105.12
C VAL A 377 -0.47 -16.01 -104.11
N ALA A 378 -1.31 -17.01 -104.38
CA ALA A 378 -2.34 -17.46 -103.43
C ALA A 378 -1.74 -17.98 -102.12
N GLY A 379 -0.61 -18.69 -102.19
CA GLY A 379 0.16 -19.09 -101.00
C GLY A 379 0.71 -17.90 -100.20
N GLN A 380 1.23 -16.88 -100.89
CA GLN A 380 1.70 -15.64 -100.25
C GLN A 380 0.56 -14.83 -99.63
N GLU A 381 -0.58 -14.70 -100.29
CA GLU A 381 -1.78 -14.03 -99.76
C GLU A 381 -2.30 -14.75 -98.50
N ALA A 382 -2.37 -16.09 -98.51
CA ALA A 382 -2.73 -16.87 -97.33
C ALA A 382 -1.74 -16.68 -96.16
N GLN A 383 -0.44 -16.59 -96.46
CA GLN A 383 0.59 -16.32 -95.45
C GLN A 383 0.47 -14.90 -94.87
N ILE A 384 0.17 -13.89 -95.71
CA ILE A 384 -0.07 -12.51 -95.30
C ILE A 384 -1.33 -12.42 -94.41
N GLN A 385 -2.43 -13.08 -94.80
CA GLN A 385 -3.65 -13.11 -93.96
C GLN A 385 -3.38 -13.74 -92.59
N LYS A 386 -2.62 -14.85 -92.54
CA LYS A 386 -2.23 -15.50 -91.28
C LYS A 386 -1.30 -14.63 -90.42
N LEU A 387 -0.44 -13.81 -91.03
CA LEU A 387 0.35 -12.80 -90.32
C LEU A 387 -0.51 -11.65 -89.79
N ILE A 388 -1.57 -11.26 -90.51
CA ILE A 388 -2.52 -10.24 -90.04
C ILE A 388 -3.32 -10.74 -88.84
N THR A 389 -3.87 -11.96 -88.87
CA THR A 389 -4.64 -12.50 -87.74
C THR A 389 -3.78 -12.70 -86.50
N THR A 390 -2.59 -13.28 -86.64
CA THR A 390 -1.67 -13.47 -85.50
C THR A 390 -1.15 -12.13 -84.94
N ASN A 391 -1.00 -11.09 -85.77
CA ASN A 391 -0.69 -9.74 -85.30
C ASN A 391 -1.89 -9.13 -84.54
N GLN A 392 -3.13 -9.32 -85.00
CA GLN A 392 -4.33 -8.88 -84.27
C GLN A 392 -4.47 -9.60 -82.91
N GLU A 393 -4.24 -10.91 -82.87
CA GLU A 393 -4.21 -11.71 -81.63
C GLU A 393 -3.12 -11.25 -80.66
N ASN A 394 -1.93 -10.90 -81.16
CA ASN A 394 -0.84 -10.33 -80.36
C ASN A 394 -1.19 -8.92 -79.82
N ASN A 395 -1.85 -8.06 -80.60
CA ASN A 395 -2.29 -6.75 -80.11
C ASN A 395 -3.36 -6.89 -79.01
N LEU A 396 -4.29 -7.83 -79.15
CA LEU A 396 -5.32 -8.10 -78.15
C LEU A 396 -4.72 -8.67 -76.85
N SER A 397 -3.79 -9.63 -76.94
CA SER A 397 -3.11 -10.17 -75.77
C SER A 397 -2.20 -9.14 -75.10
N GLN A 398 -1.50 -8.30 -75.87
CA GLN A 398 -0.70 -7.19 -75.34
C GLN A 398 -1.56 -6.13 -74.62
N GLN A 399 -2.75 -5.81 -75.13
CA GLN A 399 -3.71 -4.95 -74.42
C GLN A 399 -4.20 -5.58 -73.11
N GLN A 400 -4.47 -6.88 -73.09
CA GLN A 400 -4.84 -7.60 -71.86
C GLN A 400 -3.70 -7.60 -70.84
N VAL A 401 -2.44 -7.81 -71.28
CA VAL A 401 -1.26 -7.72 -70.41
C VAL A 401 -1.13 -6.32 -69.81
N LEU A 402 -1.22 -5.25 -70.61
CA LEU A 402 -1.13 -3.88 -70.12
C LEU A 402 -2.24 -3.53 -69.11
N ALA A 403 -3.46 -4.01 -69.33
CA ALA A 403 -4.58 -3.84 -68.39
C ALA A 403 -4.37 -4.62 -67.07
N LEU A 404 -3.88 -5.86 -67.15
CA LEU A 404 -3.53 -6.66 -65.98
C LEU A 404 -2.36 -6.05 -65.19
N GLU A 405 -1.32 -5.57 -65.87
CA GLU A 405 -0.23 -4.84 -65.24
C GLU A 405 -0.72 -3.57 -64.54
N GLN A 406 -1.63 -2.79 -65.16
CA GLN A 406 -2.18 -1.59 -64.53
C GLN A 406 -2.97 -1.94 -63.26
N HIS A 407 -3.86 -2.93 -63.33
CA HIS A 407 -4.58 -3.42 -62.15
C HIS A 407 -3.62 -3.94 -61.06
N CYS A 408 -2.53 -4.61 -61.43
CA CYS A 408 -1.49 -5.02 -60.48
C CYS A 408 -0.74 -3.83 -59.86
N ARG A 409 -0.39 -2.80 -60.63
CA ARG A 409 0.23 -1.56 -60.13
C ARG A 409 -0.70 -0.82 -59.15
N GLU A 410 -1.97 -0.66 -59.52
CA GLU A 410 -3.00 -0.05 -58.66
C GLU A 410 -3.21 -0.87 -57.37
N ARG A 411 -3.21 -2.20 -57.46
CA ARG A 411 -3.32 -3.09 -56.29
C ARG A 411 -2.08 -3.04 -55.39
N ILE A 412 -0.88 -2.87 -55.96
CA ILE A 412 0.36 -2.68 -55.20
C ILE A 412 0.30 -1.35 -54.44
N HIS A 413 0.01 -0.22 -55.11
CA HIS A 413 -0.11 1.09 -54.44
C HIS A 413 -1.21 1.12 -53.35
N ALA A 414 -2.33 0.42 -53.57
CA ALA A 414 -3.37 0.27 -52.57
C ALA A 414 -2.96 -0.58 -51.34
N LEU A 415 -1.97 -1.47 -51.48
CA LEU A 415 -1.40 -2.24 -50.38
C LEU A 415 -0.25 -1.48 -49.69
N GLU A 416 0.59 -0.77 -50.46
CA GLU A 416 1.63 0.12 -49.94
C GLU A 416 1.02 1.20 -49.02
N ALA A 417 -0.03 1.89 -49.47
CA ALA A 417 -0.74 2.88 -48.65
C ALA A 417 -1.42 2.27 -47.41
N GLN A 418 -1.82 1.00 -47.44
CA GLN A 418 -2.33 0.29 -46.25
C GLN A 418 -1.21 -0.06 -45.27
N ILE A 419 -0.02 -0.43 -45.76
CA ILE A 419 1.16 -0.67 -44.94
C ILE A 419 1.61 0.64 -44.27
N GLU A 420 1.74 1.74 -45.02
CA GLU A 420 2.10 3.05 -44.46
C GLU A 420 1.11 3.51 -43.37
N ALA A 421 -0.20 3.33 -43.59
CA ALA A 421 -1.21 3.69 -42.60
C ALA A 421 -1.13 2.84 -41.32
N LEU A 422 -0.84 1.54 -41.46
CA LEU A 422 -0.64 0.63 -40.32
C LEU A 422 0.68 0.93 -39.57
N GLU A 423 1.74 1.29 -40.28
CA GLU A 423 3.02 1.71 -39.69
C GLU A 423 2.90 3.04 -38.94
N GLN A 424 2.19 4.03 -39.50
CA GLN A 424 1.89 5.29 -38.82
C GLN A 424 1.05 5.07 -37.56
N THR A 425 0.02 4.19 -37.63
CA THR A 425 -0.80 3.83 -36.46
C THR A 425 0.06 3.17 -35.38
N ARG A 426 0.86 2.17 -35.75
CA ARG A 426 1.77 1.46 -34.84
C ARG A 426 2.82 2.39 -34.22
N ALA A 427 3.33 3.37 -34.97
CA ALA A 427 4.25 4.38 -34.45
C ALA A 427 3.57 5.30 -33.43
N ALA A 428 2.32 5.72 -33.68
CA ALA A 428 1.53 6.49 -32.73
C ALA A 428 1.23 5.70 -31.44
N ASP A 429 0.82 4.43 -31.58
CA ASP A 429 0.58 3.52 -30.44
C ASP A 429 1.86 3.31 -29.61
N GLN A 430 3.01 3.12 -30.25
CA GLN A 430 4.28 3.00 -29.56
C GLN A 430 4.67 4.30 -28.84
N ILE A 431 4.52 5.47 -29.48
CA ILE A 431 4.78 6.77 -28.84
C ILE A 431 3.86 6.98 -27.62
N ALA A 432 2.57 6.61 -27.72
CA ALA A 432 1.63 6.68 -26.61
C ALA A 432 2.02 5.72 -25.47
N SER A 433 2.42 4.49 -25.79
CA SER A 433 2.91 3.50 -24.83
C SER A 433 4.18 3.97 -24.11
N GLU A 434 5.15 4.53 -24.83
CA GLU A 434 6.38 5.08 -24.26
C GLU A 434 6.12 6.33 -23.41
N GLN A 435 5.09 7.14 -23.73
CA GLN A 435 4.67 8.28 -22.89
C GLN A 435 4.00 7.80 -21.60
N GLY A 436 3.07 6.83 -21.67
CA GLY A 436 2.45 6.22 -20.50
C GLY A 436 3.47 5.53 -19.59
N MET A 437 4.46 4.83 -20.16
CA MET A 437 5.56 4.24 -19.40
C MET A 437 6.40 5.32 -18.68
N ARG A 438 6.67 6.46 -19.33
CA ARG A 438 7.39 7.59 -18.70
C ARG A 438 6.59 8.24 -17.58
N GLN A 439 5.27 8.39 -17.74
CA GLN A 439 4.38 8.89 -16.68
C GLN A 439 4.38 7.94 -15.47
N LEU A 440 4.14 6.64 -15.68
CA LEU A 440 4.19 5.63 -14.63
C LEU A 440 5.57 5.55 -13.94
N GLN A 441 6.66 5.78 -14.67
CA GLN A 441 8.01 5.88 -14.09
C GLN A 441 8.16 7.13 -13.20
N GLN A 442 7.63 8.28 -13.60
CA GLN A 442 7.65 9.52 -12.79
C GLN A 442 6.80 9.37 -11.52
N GLU A 443 5.59 8.81 -11.63
CA GLU A 443 4.73 8.48 -10.48
C GLU A 443 5.44 7.50 -9.52
N ASN A 444 6.11 6.47 -10.06
CA ASN A 444 6.91 5.53 -9.27
C ASN A 444 8.15 6.16 -8.61
N VAL A 445 8.62 7.32 -9.07
CA VAL A 445 9.69 8.09 -8.39
C VAL A 445 9.08 8.92 -7.27
N ALA A 446 8.04 9.71 -7.55
CA ALA A 446 7.35 10.53 -6.56
C ALA A 446 6.77 9.71 -5.38
N LEU A 447 6.21 8.52 -5.66
CA LEU A 447 5.73 7.61 -4.62
C LEU A 447 6.86 7.00 -3.77
N LYS A 448 8.08 6.84 -4.32
CA LYS A 448 9.24 6.41 -3.53
C LYS A 448 9.77 7.54 -2.66
N GLU A 449 9.84 8.75 -3.21
CA GLU A 449 10.25 9.96 -2.48
C GLU A 449 9.31 10.22 -1.31
N SER A 450 7.99 10.25 -1.53
CA SER A 450 6.99 10.40 -0.47
C SER A 450 7.03 9.26 0.57
N ARG A 451 7.25 8.02 0.14
CA ARG A 451 7.46 6.89 1.06
C ARG A 451 8.72 7.09 1.91
N ASP A 452 9.81 7.56 1.32
CA ASP A 452 11.09 7.70 2.01
C ASP A 452 11.11 8.93 2.93
N GLU A 453 10.36 9.98 2.61
CA GLU A 453 10.02 11.08 3.54
C GLU A 453 9.20 10.57 4.73
N CYS A 454 8.17 9.75 4.48
CA CYS A 454 7.36 9.13 5.54
C CYS A 454 8.21 8.21 6.45
N ILE A 455 9.13 7.43 5.89
CA ILE A 455 10.08 6.60 6.64
C ILE A 455 11.03 7.47 7.49
N GLN A 456 11.55 8.57 6.93
CA GLN A 456 12.40 9.52 7.68
C GLN A 456 11.63 10.19 8.84
N SER A 457 10.38 10.62 8.58
CA SER A 457 9.50 11.18 9.62
C SER A 457 9.21 10.15 10.72
N LEU A 458 8.90 8.91 10.36
CA LEU A 458 8.67 7.82 11.32
C LEU A 458 9.92 7.54 12.17
N GLN A 459 11.11 7.51 11.57
CA GLN A 459 12.38 7.37 12.29
C GLN A 459 12.63 8.55 13.24
N HIS A 460 12.30 9.77 12.83
CA HIS A 460 12.40 10.95 13.70
C HIS A 460 11.49 10.81 14.93
N HIS A 461 10.21 10.50 14.72
CA HIS A 461 9.24 10.29 15.81
C HIS A 461 9.65 9.11 16.73
N GLN A 462 10.23 8.04 16.20
CA GLN A 462 10.79 6.96 17.02
C GLN A 462 11.95 7.40 17.91
N LEU A 463 12.85 8.25 17.38
CA LEU A 463 13.95 8.83 18.16
C LEU A 463 13.44 9.82 19.22
N GLU A 464 12.41 10.61 18.94
CA GLU A 464 11.79 11.49 19.93
C GLU A 464 11.04 10.72 21.02
N LEU A 465 10.26 9.70 20.65
CA LEU A 465 9.62 8.80 21.61
C LEU A 465 10.65 8.08 22.51
N LYS A 466 11.84 7.76 21.99
CA LYS A 466 12.92 7.24 22.82
C LYS A 466 13.45 8.28 23.80
N LYS A 467 13.78 9.50 23.34
CA LYS A 467 14.22 10.61 24.22
C LYS A 467 13.20 10.89 25.32
N LEU A 468 11.90 10.94 25.00
CA LEU A 468 10.84 11.20 25.97
C LEU A 468 10.68 10.08 27.00
N LYS A 469 10.92 8.82 26.61
CA LYS A 469 11.00 7.69 27.57
C LYS A 469 12.24 7.78 28.46
N ASP A 470 13.40 8.09 27.88
CA ASP A 470 14.64 8.26 28.65
C ASP A 470 14.53 9.45 29.64
N GLU A 471 13.90 10.55 29.25
CA GLU A 471 13.54 11.68 30.14
C GLU A 471 12.51 11.29 31.20
N TRP A 472 11.49 10.50 30.87
CA TRP A 472 10.49 10.05 31.84
C TRP A 472 11.12 9.13 32.89
N ASN A 473 11.95 8.16 32.48
CA ASN A 473 12.72 7.30 33.37
C ASN A 473 13.62 8.13 34.32
N GLN A 474 14.27 9.19 33.81
CA GLN A 474 15.07 10.10 34.64
C GLN A 474 14.21 10.86 35.67
N ARG A 475 13.00 11.30 35.28
CA ARG A 475 12.06 11.96 36.21
C ARG A 475 11.49 11.00 37.24
N GLU A 476 11.25 9.73 36.88
CA GLU A 476 10.86 8.67 37.81
C GLU A 476 11.96 8.45 38.86
N ILE A 477 13.21 8.25 38.43
CA ILE A 477 14.37 8.09 39.34
C ILE A 477 14.50 9.27 40.31
N VAL A 478 14.37 10.52 39.82
CA VAL A 478 14.42 11.72 40.65
C VAL A 478 13.21 11.81 41.61
N SER A 479 12.03 11.40 41.17
CA SER A 479 10.81 11.36 42.01
C SER A 479 10.93 10.31 43.13
N VAL A 480 11.48 9.13 42.83
CA VAL A 480 11.75 8.07 43.82
C VAL A 480 12.79 8.54 44.84
N ALA A 481 13.90 9.14 44.40
CA ALA A 481 14.91 9.68 45.29
C ALA A 481 14.37 10.82 46.17
N MET A 482 13.50 11.69 45.62
CA MET A 482 12.82 12.74 46.39
C MET A 482 11.83 12.16 47.41
N ALA A 483 11.10 11.09 47.06
CA ALA A 483 10.21 10.40 47.99
C ALA A 483 10.99 9.74 49.14
N GLN A 484 12.14 9.12 48.85
CA GLN A 484 13.05 8.55 49.87
C GLN A 484 13.58 9.63 50.82
N ALA A 485 14.09 10.75 50.29
CA ALA A 485 14.57 11.87 51.12
C ALA A 485 13.45 12.47 52.00
N LEU A 486 12.22 12.55 51.50
CA LEU A 486 11.07 12.99 52.30
C LEU A 486 10.72 12.00 53.42
N GLU A 487 10.92 10.69 53.22
CA GLU A 487 10.69 9.67 54.23
C GLU A 487 11.79 9.66 55.31
N GLU A 488 13.06 9.87 54.92
CA GLU A 488 14.16 10.09 55.87
C GLU A 488 13.91 11.32 56.76
N VAL A 489 13.42 12.42 56.17
CA VAL A 489 13.02 13.64 56.91
C VAL A 489 11.80 13.40 57.82
N ARG A 490 10.84 12.54 57.43
CA ARG A 490 9.74 12.11 58.33
C ARG A 490 10.29 11.33 59.51
N LYS A 491 11.15 10.33 59.27
CA LYS A 491 11.76 9.49 60.31
C LYS A 491 12.57 10.33 61.31
N GLN A 492 13.41 11.25 60.83
CA GLN A 492 14.12 12.20 61.71
C GLN A 492 13.15 13.07 62.53
N ARG A 493 12.08 13.57 61.92
CA ARG A 493 11.05 14.33 62.64
C ARG A 493 10.34 13.50 63.71
N GLU A 494 10.09 12.22 63.46
CA GLU A 494 9.48 11.30 64.43
C GLU A 494 10.44 10.96 65.58
N GLU A 495 11.72 10.76 65.30
CA GLU A 495 12.78 10.59 66.31
C GLU A 495 12.91 11.83 67.20
N PHE A 496 12.96 13.03 66.63
CA PHE A 496 12.96 14.28 67.41
C PHE A 496 11.65 14.49 68.18
N GLN A 497 10.50 14.04 67.64
CA GLN A 497 9.22 14.13 68.34
C GLN A 497 9.15 13.18 69.55
N GLN A 498 9.77 11.99 69.45
CA GLN A 498 9.91 11.04 70.55
C GLN A 498 10.83 11.61 71.65
N GLN A 499 12.01 12.12 71.28
CA GLN A 499 12.92 12.80 72.21
C GLN A 499 12.25 13.99 72.92
N ALA A 500 11.43 14.77 72.21
CA ALA A 500 10.66 15.86 72.81
C ALA A 500 9.63 15.36 73.83
N THR A 501 8.96 14.22 73.57
CA THR A 501 8.02 13.62 74.55
C THR A 501 8.74 13.02 75.76
N GLU A 502 9.92 12.40 75.57
CA GLU A 502 10.74 11.88 76.67
C GLU A 502 11.24 13.01 77.58
N LEU A 503 11.78 14.09 77.00
CA LEU A 503 12.20 15.27 77.75
C LEU A 503 11.03 15.95 78.47
N THR A 504 9.84 15.97 77.86
CA THR A 504 8.62 16.51 78.51
C THR A 504 8.23 15.66 79.73
N ALA A 505 8.23 14.34 79.60
CA ALA A 505 7.93 13.43 80.72
C ALA A 505 8.96 13.54 81.86
N ILE A 506 10.25 13.72 81.54
CA ILE A 506 11.29 13.98 82.54
C ILE A 506 11.05 15.33 83.25
N ILE A 507 10.65 16.37 82.53
CA ILE A 507 10.30 17.68 83.12
C ILE A 507 9.07 17.55 84.03
N GLU A 508 8.04 16.80 83.63
CA GLU A 508 6.87 16.52 84.45
C GLU A 508 7.23 15.74 85.74
N GLU A 509 8.08 14.72 85.64
CA GLU A 509 8.61 13.98 86.80
C GLU A 509 9.40 14.88 87.76
N LYS A 510 10.25 15.79 87.24
CA LYS A 510 11.01 16.72 88.08
C LYS A 510 10.12 17.81 88.69
N ASN A 511 9.10 18.28 87.97
CA ASN A 511 8.11 19.21 88.51
C ASN A 511 7.29 18.57 89.63
N GLN A 512 6.85 17.31 89.46
CA GLN A 512 6.17 16.57 90.52
C GLN A 512 7.07 16.39 91.74
N SER A 513 8.33 16.00 91.55
CA SER A 513 9.31 15.87 92.63
C SER A 513 9.75 17.21 93.24
N LEU A 514 9.42 18.36 92.61
CA LEU A 514 9.55 19.69 93.22
C LEU A 514 8.31 20.01 94.07
N CYS A 515 7.10 19.80 93.55
CA CYS A 515 5.86 19.96 94.34
C CYS A 515 5.89 19.12 95.64
N GLU A 516 6.30 17.85 95.55
CA GLU A 516 6.45 16.95 96.71
C GLU A 516 7.47 17.48 97.75
N LYS A 517 8.50 18.21 97.30
CA LYS A 517 9.50 18.85 98.18
C LYS A 517 9.01 20.17 98.76
N ASP A 518 8.30 20.97 97.98
CA ASP A 518 7.71 22.23 98.43
C ASP A 518 6.61 21.96 99.47
N GLU A 519 5.78 20.92 99.29
CA GLU A 519 4.85 20.44 100.32
C GLU A 519 5.58 19.97 101.59
N ALA A 520 6.68 19.23 101.46
CA ALA A 520 7.47 18.77 102.60
C ALA A 520 8.21 19.92 103.31
N LEU A 521 8.65 20.95 102.59
CA LEU A 521 9.24 22.17 103.13
C LEU A 521 8.18 23.00 103.87
N LEU A 522 6.98 23.12 103.33
CA LEU A 522 5.87 23.85 103.96
C LEU A 522 5.43 23.16 105.27
N GLN A 523 5.36 21.82 105.30
CA GLN A 523 5.17 21.05 106.54
C GLN A 523 6.29 21.33 107.57
N LYS A 524 7.55 21.43 107.13
CA LYS A 524 8.68 21.75 108.01
C LYS A 524 8.67 23.20 108.49
N GLU A 525 8.16 24.14 107.69
CA GLU A 525 7.94 25.52 108.10
C GLU A 525 6.81 25.62 109.14
N GLU A 526 5.71 24.85 108.98
CA GLU A 526 4.67 24.74 110.00
C GLU A 526 5.18 24.14 111.32
N GLU A 527 6.02 23.10 111.27
CA GLU A 527 6.71 22.55 112.45
C GLU A 527 7.60 23.60 113.12
N LEU A 528 8.39 24.36 112.35
CA LEU A 528 9.23 25.43 112.88
C LEU A 528 8.40 26.56 113.50
N GLN A 529 7.29 26.96 112.90
CA GLN A 529 6.38 27.95 113.50
C GLN A 529 5.72 27.44 114.79
N GLN A 530 5.44 26.13 114.91
CA GLN A 530 4.96 25.55 116.18
C GLN A 530 6.06 25.54 117.25
N LEU A 531 7.29 25.21 116.88
CA LEU A 531 8.46 25.29 117.77
C LEU A 531 8.73 26.73 118.21
N GLU A 532 8.60 27.72 117.31
CA GLU A 532 8.76 29.14 117.63
C GLU A 532 7.67 29.64 118.59
N LYS A 533 6.39 29.26 118.36
CA LYS A 533 5.29 29.54 119.31
C LYS A 533 5.56 28.90 120.68
N GLY A 534 6.11 27.69 120.71
CA GLY A 534 6.58 27.04 121.94
C GLY A 534 7.72 27.79 122.63
N HIS A 535 8.73 28.22 121.88
CA HIS A 535 9.86 29.00 122.39
C HIS A 535 9.41 30.35 122.95
N ASN A 536 8.58 31.11 122.22
CA ASN A 536 8.04 32.39 122.67
C ASN A 536 7.16 32.24 123.93
N SER A 537 6.42 31.13 124.06
CA SER A 537 5.69 30.79 125.30
C SER A 537 6.64 30.53 126.47
N ALA A 538 7.71 29.75 126.26
CA ALA A 538 8.74 29.50 127.27
C ALA A 538 9.52 30.79 127.65
N LEU A 539 9.76 31.69 126.69
CA LEU A 539 10.40 33.00 126.92
C LEU A 539 9.50 33.92 127.76
N LEU A 540 8.18 33.92 127.51
CA LEU A 540 7.20 34.63 128.32
C LEU A 540 7.15 34.10 129.76
N GLN A 541 7.20 32.77 129.95
CA GLN A 541 7.29 32.14 131.28
C GLN A 541 8.61 32.50 131.98
N MET A 542 9.75 32.44 131.28
CA MET A 542 11.05 32.87 131.79
C MET A 542 11.03 34.33 132.25
N HIS A 543 10.52 35.25 131.44
CA HIS A 543 10.41 36.66 131.81
C HIS A 543 9.41 36.91 132.96
N GLN A 544 8.42 36.04 133.17
CA GLN A 544 7.53 36.12 134.32
C GLN A 544 8.24 35.66 135.60
N LEU A 545 8.93 34.52 135.59
CA LEU A 545 9.77 34.07 136.69
C LEU A 545 10.91 35.07 137.01
N GLN A 546 11.44 35.75 135.99
CA GLN A 546 12.45 36.80 136.15
C GLN A 546 11.89 38.04 136.88
N ARG A 547 10.66 38.45 136.55
CA ARG A 547 9.93 39.50 137.30
C ARG A 547 9.63 39.09 138.74
N GLU A 548 9.29 37.83 138.98
CA GLU A 548 9.08 37.27 140.33
C GLU A 548 10.39 37.21 141.15
N LEU A 549 11.54 36.99 140.51
CA LEU A 549 12.85 37.12 141.16
C LEU A 549 13.23 38.57 141.47
N GLU A 550 12.81 39.54 140.65
CA GLU A 550 13.07 40.97 140.88
C GLU A 550 12.21 41.55 142.01
N THR A 551 10.93 41.18 142.11
CA THR A 551 10.09 41.57 143.25
C THR A 551 10.65 41.03 144.57
N LEU A 552 11.08 39.76 144.61
CA LEU A 552 11.76 39.15 145.76
C LEU A 552 13.10 39.83 146.13
N LYS A 553 13.84 40.39 145.15
CA LYS A 553 15.03 41.21 145.42
C LYS A 553 14.64 42.56 146.04
N THR A 554 13.64 43.26 145.49
CA THR A 554 13.20 44.55 146.06
C THR A 554 12.67 44.43 147.48
N PHE A 555 11.97 43.33 147.82
CA PHE A 555 11.47 43.08 149.17
C PHE A 555 12.58 42.84 150.21
N ARG A 556 13.80 42.51 149.77
CA ARG A 556 14.97 42.30 150.65
C ARG A 556 15.80 43.58 150.88
N ALA A 557 15.51 44.66 150.17
CA ALA A 557 16.34 45.87 150.14
C ALA A 557 15.89 46.99 151.11
N GLN A 558 15.00 46.70 152.06
CA GLN A 558 14.37 47.70 152.94
C GLN A 558 14.85 47.66 154.41
N GLU A 559 15.88 46.86 154.72
CA GLU A 559 16.63 46.91 155.98
C GLU A 559 18.14 47.14 155.69
N ALA A 560 18.82 47.79 156.63
CA ALA A 560 20.25 48.17 156.65
C ALA A 560 20.71 49.37 155.78
N MET A 561 21.24 50.36 156.51
CA MET A 561 22.14 51.46 156.12
C MET A 561 23.41 51.30 156.99
N PRO A 562 24.58 51.94 156.73
CA PRO A 562 25.07 52.62 155.50
C PRO A 562 26.54 52.25 155.13
N ALA A 563 27.12 53.00 154.18
CA ALA A 563 28.52 53.50 154.16
C ALA A 563 29.76 52.58 153.90
N THR A 564 30.45 52.91 152.79
CA THR A 564 31.92 53.14 152.65
C THR A 564 32.96 52.06 153.02
N THR A 565 33.53 51.40 151.99
CA THR A 565 34.97 51.20 151.63
C THR A 565 35.00 50.29 150.37
N GLY A 566 35.98 50.29 149.46
CA GLY A 566 37.22 51.07 149.26
C GLY A 566 38.03 50.40 148.13
N GLU A 567 38.87 51.15 147.39
CA GLU A 567 39.78 50.65 146.31
C GLU A 567 39.04 50.09 145.04
N ASP A 568 39.55 50.12 143.80
CA ASP A 568 40.80 50.67 143.21
C ASP A 568 40.54 51.26 141.78
N CYS A 569 41.60 51.51 141.00
CA CYS A 569 41.64 52.32 139.78
C CYS A 569 40.89 51.79 138.52
N LEU A 570 40.53 52.72 137.63
CA LEU A 570 39.90 52.48 136.32
C LEU A 570 40.92 52.18 135.19
N PRO A 571 40.79 51.04 134.50
CA PRO A 571 41.05 51.00 133.06
C PRO A 571 39.99 50.18 132.28
N LEU A 572 39.47 50.73 131.18
CA LEU A 572 38.51 50.03 130.30
C LEU A 572 39.24 49.18 129.24
N GLN A 573 39.60 47.93 129.57
CA GLN A 573 40.21 46.98 128.64
C GLN A 573 39.93 45.51 129.02
N GLY A 574 39.76 44.64 128.01
CA GLY A 574 39.41 43.20 128.13
C GLY A 574 38.06 42.91 127.44
N GLN A 575 37.99 42.17 126.33
CA GLN A 575 38.16 40.70 126.14
C GLN A 575 36.96 39.91 126.72
N GLU A 576 36.26 39.09 125.92
CA GLU A 576 36.63 37.72 125.47
C GLU A 576 36.99 36.79 126.65
N PRO A 577 36.44 35.56 126.75
CA PRO A 577 36.36 34.53 125.69
C PRO A 577 34.91 34.11 125.30
N LEU A 578 34.58 33.45 124.17
CA LEU A 578 35.15 32.32 123.38
C LEU A 578 34.60 30.92 123.81
N VAL A 579 34.74 29.93 122.91
CA VAL A 579 34.56 28.46 123.08
C VAL A 579 33.12 27.96 122.90
N ILE A 580 32.69 27.36 121.77
CA ILE A 580 33.19 26.24 120.90
C ILE A 580 32.86 24.85 121.45
N SER A 581 32.12 24.04 120.67
CA SER A 581 32.42 22.61 120.30
C SER A 581 31.13 21.86 119.89
N LYS A 582 31.12 20.72 119.15
CA LYS A 582 31.97 20.00 118.15
C LYS A 582 31.20 18.68 117.87
N ALA A 583 31.49 17.78 116.92
CA ALA A 583 32.36 17.66 115.74
C ALA A 583 31.63 16.69 114.76
N MET A 584 32.01 16.51 113.50
CA MET A 584 33.06 15.61 112.98
C MET A 584 32.96 15.62 111.43
N GLN A 585 33.94 15.27 110.60
CA GLN A 585 35.40 15.12 110.73
C GLN A 585 35.97 14.80 109.32
N ASN A 586 37.14 15.36 108.96
CA ASN A 586 38.24 14.94 108.04
C ASN A 586 37.97 13.96 106.83
N CYS A 587 38.71 13.96 105.71
CA CYS A 587 39.99 14.61 105.35
C CYS A 587 40.20 14.73 103.82
N GLU A 588 41.40 15.19 103.45
CA GLU A 588 42.11 15.22 102.15
C GLU A 588 41.88 13.96 101.24
N TYR A 589 42.02 14.01 99.90
CA TYR A 589 43.30 14.19 99.17
C TYR A 589 43.17 14.52 97.64
N GLU A 590 44.24 15.12 97.11
CA GLU A 590 44.77 15.13 95.72
C GLU A 590 44.03 15.71 94.47
N LEU A 591 44.77 16.61 93.79
CA LEU A 591 44.78 16.98 92.36
C LEU A 591 45.66 15.95 91.57
N PRO A 592 45.72 15.85 90.21
CA PRO A 592 45.70 16.99 89.27
C PRO A 592 45.16 16.77 87.82
N ALA A 593 45.24 17.85 87.03
CA ALA A 593 45.24 17.93 85.56
C ALA A 593 43.91 17.60 84.81
N ALA A 594 43.63 18.13 83.62
CA ALA A 594 44.43 19.02 82.75
C ALA A 594 43.58 20.18 82.18
N GLU A 595 44.25 21.07 81.42
CA GLU A 595 43.77 21.94 80.32
C GLU A 595 42.24 22.18 80.17
N GLY A 596 41.71 23.41 80.12
CA GLY A 596 42.36 24.71 79.88
C GLY A 596 41.77 25.39 78.64
N THR A 597 40.62 26.04 78.76
CA THR A 597 40.03 26.88 77.71
C THR A 597 39.42 28.15 78.31
N PRO A 598 39.87 29.36 77.90
CA PRO A 598 39.32 30.63 78.35
C PRO A 598 38.22 31.16 77.40
N ASN A 599 37.50 32.17 77.90
CA ASN A 599 36.79 33.23 77.17
C ASN A 599 35.82 32.88 76.02
N GLY A 600 34.63 33.45 76.09
CA GLY A 600 33.76 33.61 74.91
C GLY A 600 34.34 34.65 73.94
N GLU A 601 35.11 34.19 72.96
CA GLU A 601 35.45 34.96 71.75
C GLU A 601 34.87 34.22 70.54
N VAL A 602 33.63 34.57 70.15
CA VAL A 602 33.10 34.17 68.83
C VAL A 602 34.02 34.78 67.80
N GLY A 603 34.78 33.94 67.10
CA GLY A 603 35.99 34.37 66.42
C GLY A 603 35.72 35.52 65.45
N ALA A 604 36.59 36.53 65.45
CA ALA A 604 36.59 37.55 64.41
C ALA A 604 36.91 36.96 63.01
N MET A 605 37.25 35.66 62.92
CA MET A 605 37.18 34.86 61.70
C MET A 605 35.78 34.28 61.46
N ASP A 606 35.14 33.58 62.40
CA ASP A 606 33.80 33.00 62.20
C ASP A 606 32.73 34.06 61.85
N LEU A 607 32.76 35.22 62.50
CA LEU A 607 31.84 36.30 62.15
C LEU A 607 32.08 36.84 60.72
N LYS A 608 33.34 36.88 60.27
CA LYS A 608 33.70 37.25 58.89
C LYS A 608 33.43 36.13 57.88
N GLN A 609 33.58 34.88 58.28
CA GLN A 609 33.26 33.68 57.51
C GLN A 609 31.76 33.69 57.21
N LEU A 610 30.92 33.80 58.24
CA LEU A 610 29.47 33.88 58.11
C LEU A 610 29.01 35.14 57.36
N GLN A 611 29.67 36.28 57.56
CA GLN A 611 29.39 37.52 56.84
C GLN A 611 29.80 37.45 55.36
N LYS A 612 30.87 36.72 55.02
CA LYS A 612 31.30 36.44 53.65
C LYS A 612 30.39 35.42 52.98
N GLU A 613 30.04 34.33 53.65
CA GLU A 613 29.08 33.34 53.15
C GLU A 613 27.71 33.97 52.90
N LYS A 614 27.27 34.89 53.77
CA LYS A 614 26.11 35.74 53.50
C LYS A 614 26.29 36.60 52.23
N GLN A 615 27.46 37.21 52.04
CA GLN A 615 27.75 38.01 50.83
C GLN A 615 27.78 37.16 49.55
N ASP A 616 28.36 35.96 49.59
CA ASP A 616 28.43 35.02 48.47
C ASP A 616 27.03 34.45 48.16
N LEU A 617 26.19 34.21 49.17
CA LEU A 617 24.78 33.82 49.00
C LEU A 617 23.93 34.97 48.46
N GLU A 618 24.13 36.21 48.92
CA GLU A 618 23.50 37.41 48.36
C GLU A 618 23.92 37.61 46.89
N GLN A 619 25.20 37.42 46.55
CA GLN A 619 25.66 37.43 45.16
C GLN A 619 24.99 36.33 44.33
N GLN A 620 25.02 35.07 44.76
CA GLN A 620 24.32 33.98 44.06
C GLN A 620 22.83 34.25 43.87
N LEU A 621 22.18 34.89 44.85
CA LEU A 621 20.76 35.22 44.78
C LEU A 621 20.51 36.38 43.80
N THR A 622 21.40 37.38 43.71
CA THR A 622 21.33 38.40 42.65
C THR A 622 21.62 37.83 41.26
N GLU A 623 22.55 36.88 41.13
CA GLU A 623 22.87 36.24 39.85
C GLU A 623 21.76 35.30 39.39
N LYS A 624 21.19 34.47 40.28
CA LYS A 624 20.00 33.67 39.97
C LYS A 624 18.80 34.55 39.60
N ASN A 625 18.64 35.73 40.21
CA ASN A 625 17.64 36.72 39.78
C ASN A 625 17.96 37.33 38.39
N LYS A 626 19.23 37.55 38.05
CA LYS A 626 19.68 38.02 36.73
C LYS A 626 19.41 36.96 35.65
N ILE A 627 19.71 35.69 35.93
CA ILE A 627 19.39 34.54 35.07
C ILE A 627 17.87 34.38 34.91
N MET A 628 17.10 34.50 36.00
CA MET A 628 15.64 34.44 35.94
C MET A 628 15.06 35.57 35.08
N LYS A 629 15.57 36.80 35.20
CA LYS A 629 15.19 37.92 34.32
C LYS A 629 15.58 37.67 32.85
N GLN A 630 16.73 37.06 32.58
CA GLN A 630 17.12 36.66 31.22
C GLN A 630 16.21 35.55 30.66
N MET A 631 15.82 34.54 31.46
CA MET A 631 14.85 33.53 31.04
C MET A 631 13.46 34.12 30.81
N GLN A 632 13.00 35.05 31.65
CA GLN A 632 11.73 35.76 31.47
C GLN A 632 11.75 36.64 30.21
N GLN A 633 12.85 37.33 29.93
CA GLN A 633 13.04 38.09 28.69
C GLN A 633 13.04 37.16 27.46
N ARG A 634 13.77 36.04 27.51
CA ARG A 634 13.83 35.05 26.43
C ARG A 634 12.48 34.38 26.20
N MET A 635 11.69 34.12 27.26
CA MET A 635 10.30 33.69 27.18
C MET A 635 9.38 34.75 26.57
N LEU A 636 9.59 36.04 26.88
CA LEU A 636 8.83 37.14 26.29
C LEU A 636 9.16 37.33 24.80
N GLU A 637 10.41 37.11 24.40
CA GLU A 637 10.86 37.14 23.01
C GLU A 637 10.37 35.93 22.21
N LEU A 638 10.46 34.72 22.78
CA LEU A 638 9.81 33.52 22.23
C LEU A 638 8.31 33.75 22.06
N LYS A 639 7.61 34.24 23.10
CA LYS A 639 6.17 34.55 23.03
C LYS A 639 5.85 35.61 21.97
N LYS A 640 6.71 36.62 21.76
CA LYS A 640 6.56 37.61 20.68
C LYS A 640 6.81 37.02 19.29
N THR A 641 7.69 36.03 19.15
CA THR A 641 7.98 35.33 17.89
C THR A 641 6.81 34.41 17.53
N LEU A 642 6.41 33.55 18.47
CA LEU A 642 5.26 32.66 18.35
C LEU A 642 3.95 33.44 18.09
N GLN A 643 3.76 34.60 18.73
CA GLN A 643 2.61 35.49 18.49
C GLN A 643 2.70 36.31 17.18
N LYS A 644 3.87 36.38 16.53
CA LYS A 644 4.01 36.92 15.16
C LYS A 644 3.68 35.85 14.11
N GLU A 645 4.17 34.63 14.30
CA GLU A 645 3.87 33.48 13.43
C GLU A 645 2.36 33.16 13.46
N LEU A 646 1.75 33.12 14.65
CA LEU A 646 0.29 32.94 14.83
C LEU A 646 -0.59 34.14 14.40
N LYS A 647 -0.07 35.09 13.60
CA LYS A 647 -0.81 36.28 13.16
C LYS A 647 -0.91 36.49 11.65
N ILE A 648 -0.56 35.48 10.86
CA ILE A 648 -0.98 35.37 9.45
C ILE A 648 -2.23 34.46 9.38
N LYS A 649 -3.16 34.79 8.49
CA LYS A 649 -4.52 34.22 8.30
C LYS A 649 -4.87 34.26 6.80
N PRO A 650 -5.91 33.56 6.33
CA PRO A 650 -6.57 32.34 6.84
C PRO A 650 -6.63 31.23 5.74
N ASP A 651 -7.37 30.13 6.01
CA ASP A 651 -7.89 29.09 5.07
C ASP A 651 -6.83 28.34 4.20
N ASN A 652 -6.89 27.02 3.98
CA ASN A 652 -8.07 26.18 3.76
C ASN A 652 -7.78 24.67 4.04
N GLU A 653 -8.80 23.92 4.48
CA GLU A 653 -9.08 22.46 4.32
C GLU A 653 -8.04 21.30 4.53
N LEU A 654 -8.60 20.13 4.91
CA LEU A 654 -8.09 18.72 4.92
C LEU A 654 -7.15 18.18 6.03
N PHE A 655 -7.57 17.03 6.61
CA PHE A 655 -6.87 15.85 7.21
C PHE A 655 -5.49 16.02 7.88
N GLU A 656 -5.20 15.51 9.08
CA GLU A 656 -5.37 14.14 9.65
C GLU A 656 -5.67 14.23 11.18
N VAL A 657 -6.27 13.28 11.92
CA VAL A 657 -6.25 11.80 11.95
C VAL A 657 -5.00 11.21 12.63
N ARG A 658 -5.13 10.92 13.94
CA ARG A 658 -4.26 10.05 14.76
C ARG A 658 -2.83 10.60 15.03
N GLU A 659 -2.08 10.14 16.04
CA GLU A 659 -2.33 9.09 17.03
C GLU A 659 -1.84 9.47 18.44
N LYS A 660 -2.56 9.06 19.49
CA LYS A 660 -2.08 9.06 20.89
C LYS A 660 -2.60 7.86 21.68
N THR A 661 -1.68 6.95 21.98
CA THR A 661 -1.68 6.02 23.11
C THR A 661 -0.34 6.30 23.83
N GLY A 662 -0.25 6.60 25.12
CA GLY A 662 -0.79 5.86 26.28
C GLY A 662 0.34 4.97 26.86
N PRO A 663 0.28 4.48 28.12
CA PRO A 663 -0.68 4.74 29.20
C PRO A 663 0.00 5.16 30.53
N GLU A 664 -0.78 5.43 31.60
CA GLU A 664 -0.38 5.00 32.95
C GLU A 664 -1.59 4.82 33.91
N ILE A 665 -1.33 4.25 35.09
CA ILE A 665 -2.22 3.42 35.91
C ILE A 665 -3.06 4.25 36.92
N PRO A 666 -4.28 3.79 37.27
CA PRO A 666 -4.59 3.62 38.70
C PRO A 666 -5.13 2.22 39.03
N ASN A 667 -4.84 1.73 40.23
CA ASN A 667 -5.07 0.35 40.66
C ASN A 667 -5.90 0.31 41.96
N MET A 668 -7.06 -0.37 41.97
CA MET A 668 -7.77 -0.75 43.21
C MET A 668 -8.74 -1.93 43.02
N ALA A 669 -8.35 -3.07 43.62
CA ALA A 669 -9.17 -4.10 44.27
C ALA A 669 -10.26 -4.90 43.46
N PRO A 670 -10.53 -6.17 43.83
CA PRO A 670 -11.33 -7.08 43.01
C PRO A 670 -12.81 -7.20 43.44
N SER A 671 -13.69 -7.49 42.48
CA SER A 671 -15.06 -7.96 42.77
C SER A 671 -15.60 -8.94 41.72
N VAL A 672 -15.87 -10.17 42.16
CA VAL A 672 -16.80 -11.17 41.58
C VAL A 672 -16.59 -11.58 40.11
N THR A 673 -16.21 -12.85 39.93
CA THR A 673 -16.19 -13.54 38.62
C THR A 673 -17.61 -13.78 38.08
N ASN A 674 -17.99 -13.08 37.02
CA ASN A 674 -19.23 -13.35 36.29
C ASN A 674 -19.05 -14.55 35.34
N ASN A 675 -19.92 -15.55 35.46
CA ASN A 675 -19.87 -16.76 34.62
C ASN A 675 -20.52 -16.57 33.22
N THR A 676 -20.81 -15.33 32.82
CA THR A 676 -21.50 -14.99 31.56
C THR A 676 -20.55 -14.96 30.37
N ASP A 677 -19.34 -14.38 30.51
CA ASP A 677 -18.39 -14.22 29.41
C ASP A 677 -18.02 -15.55 28.74
N LEU A 678 -17.89 -16.62 29.54
CA LEU A 678 -17.61 -17.98 29.04
C LEU A 678 -18.77 -18.61 28.25
N THR A 679 -19.99 -18.07 28.36
CA THR A 679 -21.16 -18.51 27.57
C THR A 679 -21.20 -17.75 26.26
N GLU A 680 -21.11 -16.42 26.31
CA GLU A 680 -21.13 -15.53 25.14
C GLU A 680 -19.94 -15.81 24.21
N ALA A 681 -18.73 -16.02 24.77
CA ALA A 681 -17.55 -16.43 23.99
C ALA A 681 -17.68 -17.83 23.36
N ARG A 682 -18.49 -18.75 23.90
CA ARG A 682 -18.79 -20.04 23.24
C ARG A 682 -19.80 -19.87 22.12
N GLU A 683 -20.82 -19.05 22.32
CA GLU A 683 -21.88 -18.79 21.35
C GLU A 683 -21.34 -18.08 20.10
N ILE A 684 -20.49 -17.05 20.29
CA ILE A 684 -19.72 -16.39 19.22
C ILE A 684 -18.82 -17.40 18.48
N ASN A 685 -18.16 -18.31 19.20
CA ASN A 685 -17.35 -19.35 18.58
C ASN A 685 -18.19 -20.33 17.74
N PHE A 686 -19.42 -20.67 18.14
CA PHE A 686 -20.29 -21.53 17.33
C PHE A 686 -20.79 -20.86 16.04
N GLU A 687 -21.13 -19.58 16.07
CA GLU A 687 -21.54 -18.84 14.86
C GLU A 687 -20.35 -18.63 13.89
N TYR A 688 -19.17 -18.28 14.42
CA TYR A 688 -17.95 -18.19 13.63
C TYR A 688 -17.51 -19.56 13.07
N LEU A 689 -17.55 -20.62 13.87
CA LEU A 689 -17.29 -22.00 13.44
C LEU A 689 -18.22 -22.42 12.30
N LYS A 690 -19.52 -22.12 12.40
CA LYS A 690 -20.50 -22.39 11.33
C LYS A 690 -20.10 -21.70 10.03
N HIS A 691 -19.67 -20.44 10.07
CA HIS A 691 -19.17 -19.73 8.89
C HIS A 691 -17.88 -20.34 8.34
N VAL A 692 -16.89 -20.62 9.20
CA VAL A 692 -15.59 -21.17 8.80
C VAL A 692 -15.74 -22.58 8.20
N VAL A 693 -16.59 -23.45 8.76
CA VAL A 693 -16.88 -24.79 8.22
C VAL A 693 -17.63 -24.70 6.89
N LEU A 694 -18.65 -23.83 6.77
CA LEU A 694 -19.33 -23.62 5.49
C LEU A 694 -18.37 -23.12 4.40
N LYS A 695 -17.48 -22.18 4.74
CA LYS A 695 -16.46 -21.66 3.83
C LYS A 695 -15.46 -22.75 3.45
N PHE A 696 -14.91 -23.49 4.41
CA PHE A 696 -13.99 -24.61 4.19
C PHE A 696 -14.58 -25.67 3.24
N MET A 697 -15.88 -25.97 3.37
CA MET A 697 -16.57 -26.95 2.53
C MET A 697 -17.00 -26.42 1.14
N SER A 698 -16.92 -25.12 0.89
CA SER A 698 -17.47 -24.46 -0.32
C SER A 698 -16.47 -23.63 -1.13
N CYS A 699 -15.25 -23.46 -0.64
CA CYS A 699 -14.16 -22.75 -1.31
C CYS A 699 -13.26 -23.70 -2.12
N ARG A 700 -12.35 -23.15 -2.94
CA ARG A 700 -11.41 -23.96 -3.75
C ARG A 700 -10.44 -24.72 -2.84
N GLU A 701 -9.92 -25.89 -3.24
CA GLU A 701 -8.99 -26.68 -2.42
C GLU A 701 -7.78 -25.87 -1.89
N SER A 702 -7.24 -24.96 -2.69
CA SER A 702 -6.13 -24.07 -2.31
C SER A 702 -6.52 -23.03 -1.25
N GLU A 703 -7.79 -22.61 -1.21
CA GLU A 703 -8.33 -21.69 -0.20
C GLU A 703 -8.66 -22.44 1.10
N ALA A 704 -9.25 -23.64 0.97
CA ALA A 704 -9.53 -24.54 2.08
C ALA A 704 -8.25 -24.93 2.84
N PHE A 705 -7.11 -25.08 2.15
CA PHE A 705 -5.81 -25.37 2.77
C PHE A 705 -5.41 -24.30 3.80
N HIS A 706 -5.63 -23.01 3.50
CA HIS A 706 -5.37 -21.91 4.43
C HIS A 706 -6.35 -21.90 5.60
N LEU A 707 -7.59 -22.37 5.38
CA LEU A 707 -8.62 -22.47 6.41
C LEU A 707 -8.43 -23.67 7.36
N ILE A 708 -7.62 -24.69 7.01
CA ILE A 708 -7.34 -25.84 7.89
C ILE A 708 -7.02 -25.39 9.32
N LYS A 709 -6.06 -24.46 9.47
CA LYS A 709 -5.60 -24.01 10.79
C LYS A 709 -6.68 -23.28 11.60
N ALA A 710 -7.62 -22.61 10.94
CA ALA A 710 -8.79 -22.01 11.59
C ALA A 710 -9.79 -23.08 12.03
N VAL A 711 -10.05 -24.08 11.19
CA VAL A 711 -10.91 -25.23 11.53
C VAL A 711 -10.32 -26.03 12.70
N SER A 712 -9.01 -26.30 12.71
CA SER A 712 -8.32 -27.00 13.81
C SER A 712 -8.50 -26.30 15.15
N VAL A 713 -8.34 -24.98 15.19
CA VAL A 713 -8.45 -24.19 16.43
C VAL A 713 -9.91 -24.11 16.92
N LEU A 714 -10.88 -24.01 16.01
CA LEU A 714 -12.30 -23.90 16.38
C LEU A 714 -12.95 -25.25 16.74
N LEU A 715 -12.45 -26.37 16.20
CA LEU A 715 -12.92 -27.72 16.52
C LEU A 715 -12.04 -28.45 17.54
N ASN A 716 -10.89 -27.87 17.94
CA ASN A 716 -9.89 -28.49 18.82
C ASN A 716 -9.33 -29.81 18.26
N PHE A 717 -9.01 -29.84 16.96
CA PHE A 717 -8.40 -31.01 16.34
C PHE A 717 -7.01 -31.31 16.90
N SER A 718 -6.67 -32.60 16.97
CA SER A 718 -5.31 -33.04 17.25
C SER A 718 -4.37 -32.72 16.08
N GLN A 719 -3.04 -32.78 16.31
CA GLN A 719 -2.07 -32.53 15.25
C GLN A 719 -2.15 -33.59 14.14
N GLU A 720 -2.55 -34.81 14.50
CA GLU A 720 -2.81 -35.93 13.58
C GLU A 720 -4.06 -35.68 12.72
N GLU A 721 -5.13 -35.14 13.31
CA GLU A 721 -6.37 -34.79 12.61
C GLU A 721 -6.17 -33.59 11.65
N GLU A 722 -5.45 -32.56 12.10
CA GLU A 722 -5.02 -31.45 11.23
C GLU A 722 -4.18 -31.96 10.05
N ASN A 723 -3.21 -32.85 10.31
CA ASN A 723 -2.35 -33.38 9.26
C ASN A 723 -3.11 -34.33 8.31
N MET A 724 -4.11 -35.07 8.79
CA MET A 724 -4.99 -35.89 7.94
C MET A 724 -5.76 -35.03 6.93
N LEU A 725 -6.20 -33.82 7.32
CA LEU A 725 -6.84 -32.86 6.42
C LEU A 725 -5.87 -32.27 5.39
N LYS A 726 -4.62 -31.96 5.79
CA LYS A 726 -3.56 -31.54 4.85
C LYS A 726 -3.24 -32.63 3.83
N GLU A 727 -2.92 -33.85 4.29
CA GLU A 727 -2.66 -35.03 3.43
C GLU A 727 -3.83 -35.26 2.45
N THR A 728 -5.07 -35.03 2.87
CA THR A 728 -6.27 -35.19 2.01
C THR A 728 -6.44 -34.08 0.99
N LEU A 729 -6.12 -32.83 1.32
CA LEU A 729 -6.17 -31.69 0.38
C LEU A 729 -5.01 -31.70 -0.61
N GLU A 730 -3.80 -32.02 -0.15
CA GLU A 730 -2.62 -32.19 -0.99
C GLU A 730 -2.83 -33.32 -2.00
N TYR A 731 -3.45 -34.43 -1.58
CA TYR A 731 -3.89 -35.49 -2.50
C TYR A 731 -4.90 -34.97 -3.54
N LYS A 732 -5.90 -34.16 -3.15
CA LYS A 732 -6.87 -33.58 -4.11
C LYS A 732 -6.23 -32.60 -5.11
N MET A 733 -5.19 -31.88 -4.70
CA MET A 733 -4.45 -30.94 -5.57
C MET A 733 -3.38 -31.63 -6.43
N SER A 734 -3.02 -32.88 -6.13
CA SER A 734 -1.94 -33.60 -6.81
C SER A 734 -2.45 -34.61 -7.85
N TRP A 735 -2.03 -34.43 -9.10
CA TRP A 735 -2.35 -35.33 -10.22
C TRP A 735 -1.78 -36.76 -10.04
N PHE A 736 -0.76 -36.93 -9.19
CA PHE A 736 -0.02 -38.19 -9.03
C PHE A 736 -0.01 -38.72 -7.58
N GLY A 737 -0.82 -38.15 -6.69
CA GLY A 737 -0.90 -38.57 -5.29
C GLY A 737 -1.53 -39.95 -5.12
N SER A 738 -1.08 -40.71 -4.11
CA SER A 738 -1.84 -41.84 -3.57
C SER A 738 -2.81 -41.35 -2.50
N LYS A 739 -4.05 -41.86 -2.48
CA LYS A 739 -5.04 -41.47 -1.46
C LYS A 739 -4.51 -41.82 -0.06
N PRO A 740 -4.45 -40.88 0.90
CA PRO A 740 -3.90 -41.14 2.23
C PRO A 740 -4.71 -42.20 2.98
N ALA A 741 -4.01 -43.06 3.70
CA ALA A 741 -4.60 -44.12 4.50
C ALA A 741 -5.07 -43.56 5.86
N PRO A 742 -6.29 -43.91 6.34
CA PRO A 742 -6.82 -43.40 7.60
C PRO A 742 -6.05 -43.98 8.79
N LYS A 743 -5.07 -43.24 9.30
CA LYS A 743 -4.39 -43.50 10.58
C LYS A 743 -5.45 -43.36 11.69
N GLY A 744 -5.57 -44.39 12.54
CA GLY A 744 -6.79 -44.65 13.29
C GLY A 744 -7.06 -43.71 14.47
N SER A 745 -8.21 -43.02 14.44
CA SER A 745 -8.89 -42.46 15.61
C SER A 745 -10.40 -42.32 15.37
N ILE A 746 -10.79 -41.83 14.19
CA ILE A 746 -12.18 -41.52 13.82
C ILE A 746 -13.02 -42.80 13.59
N ARG A 747 -13.45 -43.44 14.68
CA ARG A 747 -14.59 -44.36 14.69
C ARG A 747 -15.86 -43.52 14.92
N PRO A 748 -16.85 -43.50 14.00
CA PRO A 748 -18.05 -42.69 14.17
C PRO A 748 -18.79 -43.05 15.47
N SER A 749 -18.99 -42.07 16.36
CA SER A 749 -19.59 -42.27 17.70
C SER A 749 -21.09 -42.60 17.69
N ILE A 750 -21.66 -42.87 16.50
CA ILE A 750 -23.06 -43.18 16.25
C ILE A 750 -23.18 -44.42 15.34
N SER A 751 -22.59 -45.53 15.77
CA SER A 751 -22.86 -46.86 15.24
C SER A 751 -23.43 -47.76 16.35
N ASN A 752 -24.74 -47.66 16.58
CA ASN A 752 -25.47 -48.62 17.43
C ASN A 752 -25.30 -50.03 16.81
N PRO A 753 -24.98 -51.09 17.58
CA PRO A 753 -24.69 -52.40 16.99
C PRO A 753 -25.96 -52.97 16.33
N ARG A 754 -25.92 -53.16 15.00
CA ARG A 754 -26.98 -53.90 14.30
C ARG A 754 -26.97 -55.34 14.78
N ILE A 755 -28.13 -55.80 15.25
CA ILE A 755 -28.39 -57.20 15.59
C ILE A 755 -28.24 -58.04 14.30
N PRO A 756 -27.65 -59.26 14.35
CA PRO A 756 -27.39 -60.02 13.14
C PRO A 756 -28.63 -60.69 12.53
N TRP A 757 -28.83 -60.44 11.23
CA TRP A 757 -29.30 -61.39 10.21
C TRP A 757 -30.64 -62.14 10.44
N SER A 758 -31.65 -61.72 9.69
CA SER A 758 -32.46 -62.58 8.80
C SER A 758 -32.90 -61.77 7.58
#